data_AF-A0A031LUW7-F1
#
_entry.id   AF-A0A031LUW7-F1
#
_cell.length_a   1.000
_cell.length_b   1.000
_cell.length_c   1.000
_cell.angle_alpha   90.00
_cell.angle_beta   90.00
_cell.angle_gamma   90.00
#
_symmetry.space_group_name_H-M   'P 1'
#
loop_
_entity.id
_entity.type
_entity.pdbx_description
1 polymer ?
#
loop_
_entity_poly.entity_id
_entity_poly.type
_entity_poly.pdbx_seq_one_letter_code
_entity_poly.pdbx_strand_id
1 'polypeptide(L)'
;MAVPEQTPYKEYEGNGVTKSFALGFICESKDHLIVLVDEIEPPIATWSLSGGNVVFTTAPASGSKITLQRNTPFGRTTDYQSFNNSFRPQAVNGDFDRLWLKLQELGVADWLMKLYVDRLHQQQEAKINDLKSYVDDRDDELQSYLMEEIRKQGVALDQLDEYYNYLMQRLAQIAEDKGWDASFVVDGPQTQKEINLYGGKKYDMPFGGYDVGQIVVLDNGYRVESIEPNNINNPNIDMDGWERVNYSYKQISVKDFFTREQLRDCLTATPQLKYSDAFQAAVDAAIANGSHSIFVPFDQGEVYVLDKTVNLNCSGFEIRGNRAPTYFRNTGQIIRGYICADENVVDFFNYNNGAGSGIYSSNQIVVDGIGKIGKVVNGVRTQNFLKMDTDNNGPHRGVLFTKSCGIEFNEILSITTRTSSYMGAGSVVFENGCVYNRNNAVSKAYSRSFNLRVAGIQSEQGAKWQGRFDGGITFVDNMLEGQTTPIDIQTNGGTIDIHNNYFEAHTGEAIVKFSGTTAAATFNHRNNYYAHTDNVIDIMQLSGILSVNSSGIYNSIGNRVSQLTFKSLYLAVNSIINSGRAYTDTTSGTQLRGYCSTEGIPVDSEAVCTSAIGTTPIQTPIGLNKLAHVVTGTSAYIPLSLPFESGDSVTVCALVKLKGGDSPIMRLYNESTLITSLSQLPILSNNDGRWQIAIISTIPSVSGTQCRINFTSTEGLVVAAVGVKVIPKAKFQEFSSTFGEQTISEKRAPITIFNPLYNENVLRSYLVEKNVTLPSISNGLYYDLSTTTVRGAEVGDPVYVGLNVDDQGLDIRGRVSSASTVSIRIHNRTAAPVNLGEVALKIKVLK
;
A
#
# COMPACT_ATOMS: atom_id res chain seq x y z
N MET A 1 30.17 31.93 -28.13
CA MET A 1 29.11 31.39 -29.00
C MET A 1 28.42 30.31 -28.19
N ALA A 2 27.10 30.19 -28.28
CA ALA A 2 26.38 29.17 -27.53
C ALA A 2 26.72 27.76 -28.05
N VAL A 3 26.76 26.77 -27.16
CA VAL A 3 26.92 25.36 -27.52
C VAL A 3 25.73 24.89 -28.38
N PRO A 4 25.96 24.36 -29.60
CA PRO A 4 24.89 23.83 -30.42
C PRO A 4 24.29 22.54 -29.82
N GLU A 5 23.07 22.21 -30.24
CA GLU A 5 22.51 20.89 -29.97
C GLU A 5 23.36 19.82 -30.65
N GLN A 6 23.81 18.84 -29.86
CA GLN A 6 24.70 17.78 -30.29
C GLN A 6 24.54 16.59 -29.34
N THR A 7 24.80 15.39 -29.86
CA THR A 7 24.82 14.16 -29.06
C THR A 7 26.27 13.83 -28.72
N PRO A 8 26.71 13.97 -27.45
CA PRO A 8 28.10 13.73 -27.04
C PRO A 8 28.47 12.24 -26.94
N TYR A 9 28.02 11.46 -27.90
CA TYR A 9 28.19 10.01 -27.97
C TYR A 9 28.23 9.57 -29.42
N LYS A 10 29.21 8.72 -29.76
CA LYS A 10 29.33 8.16 -31.10
C LYS A 10 29.96 6.78 -31.08
N GLU A 11 29.46 5.92 -31.96
CA GLU A 11 29.98 4.58 -32.17
C GLU A 11 30.56 4.43 -33.58
N TYR A 12 31.63 3.68 -33.68
CA TYR A 12 32.28 3.29 -34.93
C TYR A 12 32.62 1.80 -34.91
N GLU A 13 32.75 1.20 -36.08
CA GLU A 13 33.27 -0.15 -36.24
C GLU A 13 34.69 -0.08 -36.83
N GLY A 14 35.63 -0.75 -36.17
CA GLY A 14 37.00 -0.90 -36.65
C GLY A 14 37.03 -1.76 -37.91
N ASN A 15 37.89 -1.40 -38.86
CA ASN A 15 38.12 -2.17 -40.10
C ASN A 15 39.56 -2.71 -40.19
N GLY A 16 40.35 -2.62 -39.12
CA GLY A 16 41.76 -3.01 -39.10
C GLY A 16 42.73 -2.04 -39.78
N VAL A 17 42.25 -0.93 -40.37
CA VAL A 17 43.08 -0.01 -41.17
C VAL A 17 42.93 1.45 -40.74
N THR A 18 41.70 1.92 -40.49
CA THR A 18 41.39 3.31 -40.12
C THR A 18 41.88 3.60 -38.71
N LYS A 19 42.65 4.69 -38.57
CA LYS A 19 43.18 5.14 -37.27
C LYS A 19 42.49 6.38 -36.70
N SER A 20 41.76 7.14 -37.53
CA SER A 20 41.18 8.43 -37.15
C SER A 20 39.66 8.37 -37.21
N PHE A 21 39.01 8.68 -36.09
CA PHE A 21 37.57 8.63 -35.92
C PHE A 21 37.05 9.99 -35.42
N ALA A 22 36.09 10.58 -36.12
CA ALA A 22 35.59 11.91 -35.80
C ALA A 22 34.65 11.91 -34.60
N LEU A 23 34.78 12.86 -33.67
CA LEU A 23 33.84 12.96 -32.54
C LEU A 23 32.43 13.32 -33.01
N GLY A 24 32.31 14.32 -33.89
CA GLY A 24 31.01 14.88 -34.29
C GLY A 24 30.34 15.72 -33.20
N PHE A 25 31.02 15.98 -32.09
CA PHE A 25 30.60 16.86 -31.00
C PHE A 25 31.81 17.62 -30.43
N ILE A 26 31.54 18.74 -29.77
CA ILE A 26 32.56 19.58 -29.13
C ILE A 26 33.11 18.86 -27.90
N CYS A 27 34.44 18.76 -27.78
CA CYS A 27 35.13 18.25 -26.60
C CYS A 27 36.34 19.14 -26.31
N GLU A 28 36.41 19.72 -25.11
CA GLU A 28 37.41 20.75 -24.74
C GLU A 28 38.82 20.17 -24.49
N SER A 29 38.88 18.97 -23.93
CA SER A 29 40.12 18.31 -23.55
C SER A 29 40.01 16.82 -23.76
N LYS A 30 41.14 16.17 -24.05
CA LYS A 30 41.27 14.71 -24.05
C LYS A 30 40.80 14.10 -22.73
N ASP A 31 41.03 14.79 -21.61
CA ASP A 31 40.66 14.32 -20.27
C ASP A 31 39.14 14.31 -20.03
N HIS A 32 38.37 14.96 -20.91
CA HIS A 32 36.91 14.98 -20.87
C HIS A 32 36.31 13.99 -21.87
N LEU A 33 37.09 13.05 -22.39
CA LEU A 33 36.66 12.07 -23.37
C LEU A 33 36.97 10.66 -22.88
N ILE A 34 35.93 9.83 -22.84
CA ILE A 34 36.03 8.39 -22.64
C ILE A 34 36.07 7.74 -24.03
N VAL A 35 37.08 6.90 -24.25
CA VAL A 35 37.23 6.12 -25.48
C VAL A 35 37.24 4.66 -25.08
N LEU A 36 36.35 3.87 -25.66
CA LEU A 36 36.29 2.42 -25.43
C LEU A 36 36.51 1.69 -26.75
N VAL A 37 37.25 0.58 -26.70
CA VAL A 37 37.36 -0.39 -27.80
C VAL A 37 36.90 -1.73 -27.22
N ASP A 38 35.83 -2.29 -27.78
CA ASP A 38 35.14 -3.48 -27.28
C ASP A 38 34.80 -3.34 -25.77
N GLU A 39 34.23 -2.19 -25.41
CA GLU A 39 33.82 -1.81 -24.05
C GLU A 39 34.95 -1.65 -23.02
N ILE A 40 36.21 -1.75 -23.45
CA ILE A 40 37.40 -1.58 -22.61
C ILE A 40 38.09 -0.27 -22.96
N GLU A 41 38.43 0.53 -21.95
CA GLU A 41 39.23 1.73 -22.15
C GLU A 41 40.68 1.36 -22.50
N PRO A 42 41.15 1.66 -23.73
CA PRO A 42 42.51 1.37 -24.10
C PRO A 42 43.45 2.31 -23.33
N PRO A 43 44.71 1.92 -23.08
CA PRO A 43 45.64 2.74 -22.31
C PRO A 43 45.73 4.15 -22.90
N ILE A 44 45.67 5.19 -22.06
CA ILE A 44 45.54 6.59 -22.53
C ILE A 44 46.64 7.01 -23.51
N ALA A 45 47.81 6.36 -23.53
CA ALA A 45 48.90 6.63 -24.46
C ALA A 45 48.68 6.07 -25.89
N THR A 46 47.70 5.20 -26.12
CA THR A 46 47.47 4.53 -27.42
C THR A 46 46.56 5.32 -28.37
N TRP A 47 46.05 6.46 -27.94
CA TRP A 47 45.26 7.36 -28.77
C TRP A 47 45.46 8.83 -28.38
N SER A 48 45.15 9.75 -29.28
CA SER A 48 45.17 11.20 -29.03
C SER A 48 43.91 11.88 -29.55
N LEU A 49 43.60 13.04 -28.99
CA LEU A 49 42.54 13.92 -29.51
C LEU A 49 43.20 15.01 -30.36
N SER A 50 42.94 15.02 -31.66
CA SER A 50 43.50 16.01 -32.59
C SER A 50 42.50 16.41 -33.66
N GLY A 51 42.27 17.72 -33.82
CA GLY A 51 41.36 18.26 -34.83
C GLY A 51 39.92 17.76 -34.73
N GLY A 52 39.43 17.44 -33.52
CA GLY A 52 38.10 16.86 -33.31
C GLY A 52 37.99 15.37 -33.65
N ASN A 53 39.12 14.69 -33.82
CA ASN A 53 39.19 13.25 -34.06
C ASN A 53 39.96 12.54 -32.95
N VAL A 54 39.52 11.32 -32.61
CA VAL A 54 40.31 10.34 -31.87
C VAL A 54 41.22 9.61 -32.85
N VAL A 55 42.53 9.71 -32.64
CA VAL A 55 43.56 9.13 -33.50
C VAL A 55 44.30 8.04 -32.73
N PHE A 56 44.11 6.79 -33.11
CA PHE A 56 44.80 5.65 -32.52
C PHE A 56 46.22 5.46 -33.10
N THR A 57 47.16 5.02 -32.27
CA THR A 57 48.52 4.68 -32.71
C THR A 57 48.53 3.41 -33.58
N THR A 58 47.68 2.45 -33.25
CA THR A 58 47.42 1.21 -33.99
C THR A 58 45.94 1.15 -34.37
N ALA A 59 45.62 0.79 -35.61
CA ALA A 59 44.22 0.74 -36.04
C ALA A 59 43.45 -0.32 -35.22
N PRO A 60 42.25 0.00 -34.70
CA PRO A 60 41.39 -0.99 -34.06
C PRO A 60 41.10 -2.16 -35.00
N ALA A 61 41.06 -3.38 -34.45
CA ALA A 61 40.86 -4.60 -35.23
C ALA A 61 39.54 -4.58 -36.01
N SER A 62 39.46 -5.36 -37.08
CA SER A 62 38.23 -5.46 -37.87
C SER A 62 37.10 -6.04 -37.01
N GLY A 63 35.95 -5.36 -36.97
CA GLY A 63 34.79 -5.74 -36.16
C GLY A 63 34.81 -5.22 -34.72
N SER A 64 35.90 -4.60 -34.27
CA SER A 64 35.93 -3.99 -32.92
C SER A 64 35.00 -2.79 -32.83
N LYS A 65 34.23 -2.71 -31.76
CA LYS A 65 33.32 -1.59 -31.49
C LYS A 65 34.07 -0.46 -30.78
N ILE A 66 34.09 0.72 -31.39
CA ILE A 66 34.74 1.91 -30.84
C ILE A 66 33.65 2.85 -30.34
N THR A 67 33.66 3.16 -29.04
CA THR A 67 32.70 4.08 -28.42
C THR A 67 33.42 5.34 -27.94
N LEU A 68 32.92 6.50 -28.37
CA LEU A 68 33.45 7.82 -28.01
C LEU A 68 32.39 8.56 -27.22
N GLN A 69 32.68 8.93 -25.97
CA GLN A 69 31.73 9.58 -25.07
C GLN A 69 32.37 10.77 -24.36
N ARG A 70 31.70 11.92 -24.35
CA ARG A 70 32.16 13.07 -23.55
C ARG A 70 31.81 12.88 -22.07
N ASN A 71 32.73 13.24 -21.19
CA ASN A 71 32.56 13.25 -19.75
C ASN A 71 33.19 14.52 -19.15
N THR A 72 32.47 15.63 -19.23
CA THR A 72 32.89 16.91 -18.66
C THR A 72 32.87 16.82 -17.12
N PRO A 73 33.90 17.31 -16.40
CA PRO A 73 33.94 17.28 -14.95
C PRO A 73 32.79 18.05 -14.28
N PHE A 74 32.35 17.58 -13.11
CA PHE A 74 31.38 18.29 -12.25
C PHE A 74 32.07 19.40 -11.46
N GLY A 75 32.35 20.52 -12.11
CA GLY A 75 32.98 21.64 -11.44
C GLY A 75 33.00 22.91 -12.28
N ARG A 76 32.96 24.05 -11.60
CA ARG A 76 33.22 25.36 -12.20
C ARG A 76 34.69 25.68 -11.99
N THR A 77 35.36 26.16 -13.03
CA THR A 77 36.75 26.60 -12.93
C THR A 77 36.87 28.11 -12.73
N THR A 78 35.78 28.85 -12.94
CA THR A 78 35.75 30.30 -12.85
C THR A 78 34.99 30.73 -11.60
N ASP A 79 35.67 31.42 -10.70
CA ASP A 79 35.03 32.15 -9.60
C ASP A 79 34.71 33.58 -10.07
N TYR A 80 33.41 33.94 -10.08
CA TYR A 80 32.96 35.24 -10.58
C TYR A 80 33.13 36.31 -9.50
N GLN A 81 33.89 37.34 -9.84
CA GLN A 81 34.15 38.50 -9.00
C GLN A 81 33.81 39.76 -9.79
N SER A 82 33.11 40.70 -9.14
CA SER A 82 32.65 41.95 -9.77
C SER A 82 33.77 42.92 -10.15
N PHE A 83 34.99 42.71 -9.63
CA PHE A 83 36.09 43.68 -9.69
C PHE A 83 37.32 43.23 -10.50
N ASN A 84 37.46 41.95 -10.82
CA ASN A 84 38.66 41.42 -11.51
C ASN A 84 38.39 41.01 -12.98
N ASN A 85 37.31 41.50 -13.58
CA ASN A 85 36.92 41.15 -14.96
C ASN A 85 36.62 39.65 -15.21
N SER A 86 36.50 38.80 -14.18
CA SER A 86 36.07 37.40 -14.32
C SER A 86 34.59 37.24 -14.68
N PHE A 87 33.77 38.27 -14.44
CA PHE A 87 32.39 38.35 -14.93
C PHE A 87 32.30 38.98 -16.33
N ARG A 88 33.26 38.69 -17.21
CA ARG A 88 33.18 39.08 -18.61
C ARG A 88 32.34 38.07 -19.40
N PRO A 89 31.64 38.51 -20.46
CA PRO A 89 30.78 37.63 -21.26
C PRO A 89 31.46 36.33 -21.70
N GLN A 90 32.76 36.34 -22.02
CA GLN A 90 33.48 35.14 -22.45
C GLN A 90 33.61 34.09 -21.34
N ALA A 91 33.96 34.51 -20.12
CA ALA A 91 34.13 33.60 -18.98
C ALA A 91 32.78 33.05 -18.51
N VAL A 92 31.75 33.92 -18.50
CA VAL A 92 30.39 33.51 -18.17
C VAL A 92 29.82 32.54 -19.20
N ASN A 93 30.04 32.82 -20.49
CA ASN A 93 29.62 31.93 -21.57
C ASN A 93 30.34 30.57 -21.46
N GLY A 94 31.64 30.52 -21.16
CA GLY A 94 32.37 29.26 -21.02
C GLY A 94 31.88 28.38 -19.86
N ASP A 95 31.55 28.98 -18.72
CA ASP A 95 30.97 28.26 -17.57
C ASP A 95 29.54 27.76 -17.88
N PHE A 96 28.71 28.55 -18.58
CA PHE A 96 27.40 28.10 -19.04
C PHE A 96 27.50 27.02 -20.12
N ASP A 97 28.45 27.14 -21.04
CA ASP A 97 28.74 26.15 -22.06
C ASP A 97 29.11 24.82 -21.40
N ARG A 98 29.96 24.81 -20.37
CA ARG A 98 30.31 23.60 -19.60
C ARG A 98 29.13 22.95 -18.91
N LEU A 99 28.27 23.75 -18.27
CA LEU A 99 27.01 23.25 -17.68
C LEU A 99 26.14 22.60 -18.75
N TRP A 100 26.02 23.25 -19.91
CA TRP A 100 25.23 22.75 -21.03
C TRP A 100 25.82 21.47 -21.62
N LEU A 101 27.14 21.39 -21.78
CA LEU A 101 27.86 20.19 -22.23
C LEU A 101 27.60 19.02 -21.27
N LYS A 102 27.60 19.27 -19.95
CA LYS A 102 27.32 18.23 -18.95
C LYS A 102 25.86 17.78 -18.94
N LEU A 103 24.92 18.70 -19.14
CA LEU A 103 23.49 18.36 -19.27
C LEU A 103 23.23 17.48 -20.51
N GLN A 104 23.88 17.77 -21.65
CA GLN A 104 23.81 16.90 -22.83
C GLN A 104 24.32 15.48 -22.53
N GLU A 105 25.40 15.35 -21.74
CA GLU A 105 25.95 14.04 -21.33
C GLU A 105 25.00 13.27 -20.42
N LEU A 106 24.36 13.95 -19.45
CA LEU A 106 23.37 13.33 -18.58
C LEU A 106 22.13 12.86 -19.36
N GLY A 107 21.69 13.64 -20.35
CA GLY A 107 20.61 13.24 -21.25
C GLY A 107 20.94 11.99 -22.08
N VAL A 108 22.19 11.89 -22.57
CA VAL A 108 22.66 10.65 -23.24
C VAL A 108 22.72 9.48 -22.27
N ALA A 109 23.24 9.68 -21.05
CA ALA A 109 23.32 8.61 -20.05
C ALA A 109 21.93 8.05 -19.68
N ASP A 110 20.94 8.94 -19.51
CA ASP A 110 19.54 8.57 -19.29
C ASP A 110 18.95 7.82 -20.50
N TRP A 111 19.20 8.30 -21.72
CA TRP A 111 18.77 7.63 -22.95
C TRP A 111 19.38 6.23 -23.12
N LEU A 112 20.69 6.07 -22.89
CA LEU A 112 21.37 4.78 -22.95
C LEU A 112 20.88 3.82 -21.88
N MET A 113 20.65 4.32 -20.66
CA MET A 113 20.09 3.52 -19.56
C MET A 113 18.69 3.03 -19.91
N LYS A 114 17.84 3.91 -20.45
CA LYS A 114 16.50 3.54 -20.92
C LYS A 114 16.58 2.47 -22.02
N LEU A 115 17.43 2.66 -23.02
CA LEU A 115 17.61 1.69 -24.10
C LEU A 115 18.11 0.32 -23.59
N TYR A 116 19.00 0.31 -22.60
CA TYR A 116 19.49 -0.90 -21.97
C TYR A 116 18.37 -1.63 -21.21
N VAL A 117 17.58 -0.91 -20.42
CA VAL A 117 16.44 -1.46 -19.70
C VAL A 117 15.37 -1.99 -20.66
N ASP A 118 15.05 -1.25 -21.73
CA ASP A 118 14.08 -1.66 -22.76
C ASP A 118 14.54 -2.95 -23.46
N ARG A 119 15.84 -3.07 -23.78
CA ARG A 119 16.41 -4.29 -24.38
C ARG A 119 16.35 -5.47 -23.42
N LEU A 120 16.68 -5.27 -22.15
CA LEU A 120 16.57 -6.33 -21.14
C LEU A 120 15.12 -6.80 -20.97
N HIS A 121 14.17 -5.87 -20.98
CA HIS A 121 12.74 -6.20 -20.94
C HIS A 121 12.34 -7.04 -22.15
N GLN A 122 12.70 -6.63 -23.37
CA GLN A 122 12.39 -7.38 -24.59
C GLN A 122 13.00 -8.80 -24.58
N GLN A 123 14.25 -8.94 -24.12
CA GLN A 123 14.89 -10.25 -23.98
C GLN A 123 14.17 -11.13 -22.95
N GLN A 124 13.74 -10.54 -21.85
CA GLN A 124 13.01 -11.26 -20.79
C GLN A 124 11.61 -11.68 -21.28
N GLU A 125 10.91 -10.82 -22.02
CA GLU A 125 9.62 -11.14 -22.64
C GLU A 125 9.74 -12.24 -23.67
N ALA A 126 10.74 -12.18 -24.57
CA ALA A 126 11.01 -13.23 -25.54
C ALA A 126 11.26 -14.57 -24.84
N LYS A 127 12.09 -14.57 -23.79
CA LYS A 127 12.38 -15.78 -23.00
C LYS A 127 11.13 -16.32 -22.30
N ILE A 128 10.27 -15.45 -21.76
CA ILE A 128 9.00 -15.87 -21.14
C ILE A 128 8.07 -16.49 -22.19
N ASN A 129 7.99 -15.93 -23.39
CA ASN A 129 7.17 -16.46 -24.48
C ASN A 129 7.71 -17.81 -24.98
N ASP A 130 9.03 -17.97 -25.11
CA ASP A 130 9.65 -19.25 -25.44
C ASP A 130 9.37 -20.31 -24.36
N LEU A 131 9.42 -19.93 -23.08
CA LEU A 131 9.07 -20.83 -21.98
C LEU A 131 7.59 -21.23 -22.00
N LYS A 132 6.69 -20.29 -22.32
CA LYS A 132 5.26 -20.59 -22.47
C LYS A 132 5.03 -21.56 -23.62
N SER A 133 5.59 -21.30 -24.80
CA SER A 133 5.51 -22.21 -25.94
C SER A 133 6.05 -23.60 -25.59
N TYR A 134 7.17 -23.68 -24.87
CA TYR A 134 7.72 -24.95 -24.41
C TYR A 134 6.79 -25.69 -23.45
N VAL A 135 6.12 -24.97 -22.53
CA VAL A 135 5.14 -25.57 -21.61
C VAL A 135 3.90 -26.03 -22.37
N ASP A 136 3.38 -25.21 -23.27
CA ASP A 136 2.22 -25.54 -24.10
C ASP A 136 2.51 -26.76 -24.99
N ASP A 137 3.68 -26.81 -25.65
CA ASP A 137 4.13 -27.97 -26.45
C ASP A 137 4.24 -29.24 -25.59
N ARG A 138 4.69 -29.11 -24.33
CA ARG A 138 4.79 -30.24 -23.39
C ARG A 138 3.43 -30.72 -22.89
N ASP A 139 2.51 -29.79 -22.64
CA ASP A 139 1.14 -30.11 -22.25
C ASP A 139 0.40 -30.78 -23.43
N ASP A 140 0.59 -30.30 -24.65
CA ASP A 140 0.06 -30.91 -25.88
C ASP A 140 0.67 -32.29 -26.15
N GLU A 141 1.98 -32.47 -25.94
CA GLU A 141 2.67 -33.76 -26.04
C GLU A 141 2.13 -34.74 -24.99
N LEU A 142 1.98 -34.29 -23.74
CA LEU A 142 1.46 -35.10 -22.64
C LEU A 142 0.00 -35.49 -22.88
N GLN A 143 -0.83 -34.55 -23.34
CA GLN A 143 -2.21 -34.81 -23.69
C GLN A 143 -2.29 -35.79 -24.86
N SER A 144 -1.47 -35.63 -25.89
CA SER A 144 -1.41 -36.55 -27.03
C SER A 144 -0.95 -37.94 -26.62
N TYR A 145 0.07 -38.03 -25.76
CA TYR A 145 0.53 -39.30 -25.20
C TYR A 145 -0.56 -39.97 -24.37
N LEU A 146 -1.24 -39.22 -23.50
CA LEU A 146 -2.33 -39.74 -22.67
C LEU A 146 -3.49 -40.23 -23.53
N MET A 147 -3.86 -39.49 -24.59
CA MET A 147 -4.89 -39.88 -25.55
C MET A 147 -4.49 -41.13 -26.34
N GLU A 148 -3.23 -41.24 -26.76
CA GLU A 148 -2.73 -42.43 -27.46
C GLU A 148 -2.65 -43.64 -26.52
N GLU A 149 -2.30 -43.44 -25.25
CA GLU A 149 -2.28 -44.50 -24.24
C GLU A 149 -3.71 -44.96 -23.93
N ILE A 150 -4.69 -44.05 -23.87
CA ILE A 150 -6.12 -44.38 -23.83
C ILE A 150 -6.53 -45.19 -25.08
N ARG A 151 -6.05 -44.81 -26.27
CA ARG A 151 -6.31 -45.53 -27.54
C ARG A 151 -5.64 -46.89 -27.62
N LYS A 152 -4.53 -47.12 -26.91
CA LYS A 152 -3.85 -48.41 -26.81
C LYS A 152 -4.47 -49.31 -25.74
N GLN A 153 -4.92 -48.73 -24.62
CA GLN A 153 -5.57 -49.46 -23.53
C GLN A 153 -7.04 -49.81 -23.83
N GLY A 154 -7.71 -49.00 -24.65
CA GLY A 154 -9.02 -49.32 -25.22
C GLY A 154 -8.88 -49.64 -26.71
N VAL A 155 -9.11 -50.89 -27.10
CA VAL A 155 -9.21 -51.36 -28.49
C VAL A 155 -9.82 -50.27 -29.38
N ALA A 156 -9.05 -49.77 -30.37
CA ALA A 156 -9.38 -48.55 -31.09
C ALA A 156 -10.83 -48.55 -31.60
N LEU A 157 -11.58 -47.48 -31.27
CA LEU A 157 -12.99 -47.28 -31.59
C LEU A 157 -13.28 -47.51 -33.08
N ASP A 158 -12.34 -47.19 -33.97
CA ASP A 158 -12.47 -47.37 -35.41
C ASP A 158 -12.49 -48.86 -35.83
N GLN A 159 -11.68 -49.72 -35.18
CA GLN A 159 -11.73 -51.18 -35.41
C GLN A 159 -12.98 -51.80 -34.79
N LEU A 160 -13.46 -51.23 -33.69
CA LEU A 160 -14.71 -51.62 -33.06
C LEU A 160 -15.92 -51.18 -33.91
N ASP A 161 -15.88 -49.99 -34.51
CA ASP A 161 -16.90 -49.46 -35.42
C ASP A 161 -16.95 -50.24 -36.73
N GLU A 162 -15.80 -50.66 -37.28
CA GLU A 162 -15.78 -51.53 -38.46
C GLU A 162 -16.39 -52.91 -38.16
N TYR A 163 -16.05 -53.49 -37.00
CA TYR A 163 -16.62 -54.77 -36.55
C TYR A 163 -18.09 -54.64 -36.14
N TYR A 164 -18.47 -53.52 -35.52
CA TYR A 164 -19.84 -53.18 -35.10
C TYR A 164 -20.72 -52.94 -36.33
N ASN A 165 -20.26 -52.17 -37.33
CA ASN A 165 -20.99 -51.97 -38.57
C ASN A 165 -21.18 -53.29 -39.35
N TYR A 166 -20.16 -54.15 -39.35
CA TYR A 166 -20.27 -55.51 -39.91
C TYR A 166 -21.32 -56.37 -39.16
N LEU A 167 -21.36 -56.28 -37.82
CA LEU A 167 -22.34 -56.99 -37.00
C LEU A 167 -23.76 -56.43 -37.16
N MET A 168 -23.89 -55.09 -37.23
CA MET A 168 -25.16 -54.38 -37.37
C MET A 168 -25.77 -54.57 -38.76
N GLN A 169 -24.97 -54.66 -39.83
CA GLN A 169 -25.48 -55.06 -41.14
C GLN A 169 -26.00 -56.51 -41.16
N ARG A 170 -25.31 -57.43 -40.47
CA ARG A 170 -25.82 -58.81 -40.31
C ARG A 170 -27.10 -58.86 -39.47
N LEU A 171 -27.18 -58.08 -38.40
CA LEU A 171 -28.35 -58.03 -37.51
C LEU A 171 -29.55 -57.36 -38.16
N ALA A 172 -29.36 -56.29 -38.94
CA ALA A 172 -30.41 -55.62 -39.70
C ALA A 172 -30.99 -56.57 -40.77
N GLN A 173 -30.14 -57.31 -41.49
CA GLN A 173 -30.59 -58.32 -42.46
C GLN A 173 -31.40 -59.44 -41.78
N ILE A 174 -31.00 -59.87 -40.58
CA ILE A 174 -31.73 -60.88 -39.79
C ILE A 174 -33.04 -60.31 -39.22
N ALA A 175 -33.07 -59.04 -38.80
CA ALA A 175 -34.24 -58.37 -38.23
C ALA A 175 -35.33 -58.11 -39.28
N GLU A 176 -34.93 -57.79 -40.52
CA GLU A 176 -35.84 -57.65 -41.66
C GLU A 176 -36.40 -59.02 -42.09
N ASP A 177 -35.55 -60.06 -42.15
CA ASP A 177 -35.96 -61.45 -42.49
C ASP A 177 -36.83 -62.12 -41.40
N LYS A 178 -36.83 -61.62 -40.16
CA LYS A 178 -37.52 -62.21 -38.99
C LYS A 178 -38.61 -61.33 -38.37
N GLY A 179 -38.77 -60.07 -38.80
CA GLY A 179 -39.84 -59.16 -38.37
C GLY A 179 -39.73 -58.67 -36.91
N TRP A 180 -38.58 -58.10 -36.52
CA TRP A 180 -38.21 -57.83 -35.12
C TRP A 180 -38.24 -56.33 -34.67
N ASP A 181 -38.91 -55.42 -35.39
CA ASP A 181 -38.66 -53.97 -35.23
C ASP A 181 -39.12 -53.29 -33.91
N ALA A 182 -40.06 -53.85 -33.14
CA ALA A 182 -40.62 -53.13 -31.97
C ALA A 182 -40.08 -53.60 -30.59
N SER A 183 -39.32 -54.68 -30.53
CA SER A 183 -38.82 -55.26 -29.27
C SER A 183 -37.33 -55.04 -28.99
N PHE A 184 -36.60 -54.42 -29.93
CA PHE A 184 -35.14 -54.27 -29.84
C PHE A 184 -34.64 -52.82 -29.77
N VAL A 185 -35.52 -51.83 -29.94
CA VAL A 185 -35.15 -50.42 -29.69
C VAL A 185 -35.27 -50.18 -28.19
N VAL A 186 -34.15 -49.90 -27.54
CA VAL A 186 -34.01 -49.73 -26.07
C VAL A 186 -33.46 -48.32 -25.81
N ASP A 187 -34.05 -47.61 -24.86
CA ASP A 187 -33.53 -46.33 -24.35
C ASP A 187 -33.45 -46.42 -22.83
N GLY A 188 -32.21 -46.48 -22.32
CA GLY A 188 -31.93 -46.86 -20.94
C GLY A 188 -32.18 -48.35 -20.66
N PRO A 189 -32.65 -48.76 -19.46
CA PRO A 189 -32.87 -50.17 -19.14
C PRO A 189 -34.17 -50.77 -19.73
N GLN A 190 -34.85 -50.04 -20.62
CA GLN A 190 -36.21 -50.35 -21.08
C GLN A 190 -36.34 -50.23 -22.61
N THR A 191 -37.09 -51.14 -23.20
CA THR A 191 -37.48 -51.14 -24.62
C THR A 191 -38.45 -49.99 -24.93
N GLN A 192 -38.54 -49.54 -26.19
CA GLN A 192 -39.50 -48.54 -26.66
C GLN A 192 -40.96 -48.97 -26.39
N LYS A 193 -41.19 -50.28 -26.26
CA LYS A 193 -42.46 -50.88 -25.78
C LYS A 193 -42.70 -50.64 -24.28
N GLU A 194 -41.67 -50.72 -23.45
CA GLU A 194 -41.73 -50.43 -22.00
C GLU A 194 -41.81 -48.92 -21.71
N ILE A 195 -41.19 -48.07 -22.54
CA ILE A 195 -41.29 -46.61 -22.43
C ILE A 195 -42.70 -46.11 -22.74
N ASN A 196 -43.36 -46.71 -23.74
CA ASN A 196 -44.77 -46.44 -24.05
C ASN A 196 -45.74 -46.93 -22.96
N LEU A 197 -45.28 -47.79 -22.03
CA LEU A 197 -46.05 -48.24 -20.88
C LEU A 197 -45.73 -47.49 -19.56
N TYR A 198 -44.52 -46.95 -19.36
CA TYR A 198 -44.05 -46.51 -18.01
C TYR A 198 -43.37 -45.11 -17.91
N GLY A 199 -43.31 -44.32 -18.99
CA GLY A 199 -42.55 -43.05 -19.06
C GLY A 199 -43.18 -41.78 -18.46
N GLY A 200 -43.91 -41.85 -17.34
CA GLY A 200 -44.35 -40.66 -16.60
C GLY A 200 -45.29 -39.73 -17.38
N LYS A 201 -46.44 -40.26 -17.78
CA LYS A 201 -47.55 -39.42 -18.25
C LYS A 201 -48.05 -38.50 -17.13
N LYS A 202 -48.66 -37.37 -17.52
CA LYS A 202 -49.61 -36.67 -16.63
C LYS A 202 -50.60 -37.70 -16.11
N TYR A 203 -50.94 -37.62 -14.82
CA TYR A 203 -51.86 -38.58 -14.18
C TYR A 203 -53.04 -38.92 -15.10
N ASP A 204 -53.11 -40.18 -15.53
CA ASP A 204 -54.31 -40.82 -16.06
C ASP A 204 -54.67 -42.01 -15.14
N MET A 205 -55.91 -42.50 -15.15
CA MET A 205 -56.26 -43.68 -14.34
C MET A 205 -56.10 -44.95 -15.18
N PRO A 206 -55.04 -45.76 -14.97
CA PRO A 206 -54.95 -47.08 -15.58
C PRO A 206 -55.97 -48.03 -14.94
N PHE A 207 -56.45 -49.00 -15.74
CA PHE A 207 -57.32 -50.06 -15.25
C PHE A 207 -56.56 -50.93 -14.24
N GLY A 208 -56.92 -50.84 -12.95
CA GLY A 208 -56.27 -51.55 -11.84
C GLY A 208 -55.51 -50.68 -10.84
N GLY A 209 -55.35 -49.37 -11.10
CA GLY A 209 -54.59 -48.47 -10.22
C GLY A 209 -53.07 -48.56 -10.43
N TYR A 210 -52.32 -47.86 -9.59
CA TYR A 210 -50.87 -47.75 -9.64
C TYR A 210 -50.21 -48.63 -8.57
N ASP A 211 -49.29 -49.51 -8.97
CA ASP A 211 -48.56 -50.35 -8.03
C ASP A 211 -47.50 -49.58 -7.24
N VAL A 212 -47.07 -50.14 -6.10
CA VAL A 212 -46.00 -49.57 -5.25
C VAL A 212 -44.77 -49.26 -6.11
N GLY A 213 -44.25 -48.04 -6.00
CA GLY A 213 -43.07 -47.56 -6.71
C GLY A 213 -43.36 -46.88 -8.05
N GLN A 214 -44.61 -46.86 -8.53
CA GLN A 214 -44.96 -46.18 -9.77
C GLN A 214 -45.07 -44.67 -9.57
N ILE A 215 -44.45 -43.92 -10.49
CA ILE A 215 -44.30 -42.46 -10.39
C ILE A 215 -45.22 -41.76 -11.40
N VAL A 216 -46.01 -40.80 -10.92
CA VAL A 216 -46.84 -39.92 -11.76
C VAL A 216 -46.48 -38.46 -11.58
N VAL A 217 -46.80 -37.64 -12.60
CA VAL A 217 -46.62 -36.19 -12.57
C VAL A 217 -47.96 -35.52 -12.31
N LEU A 218 -48.05 -34.74 -11.22
CA LEU A 218 -49.19 -33.92 -10.87
C LEU A 218 -49.39 -32.78 -11.87
N ASP A 219 -50.58 -32.20 -11.92
CA ASP A 219 -50.91 -31.06 -12.80
C ASP A 219 -50.08 -29.80 -12.48
N ASN A 220 -49.56 -29.73 -11.26
CA ASN A 220 -48.65 -28.67 -10.80
C ASN A 220 -47.17 -28.96 -11.11
N GLY A 221 -46.84 -30.13 -11.67
CA GLY A 221 -45.49 -30.52 -12.09
C GLY A 221 -44.67 -31.29 -11.05
N TYR A 222 -45.18 -31.50 -9.84
CA TYR A 222 -44.52 -32.33 -8.83
C TYR A 222 -44.65 -33.84 -9.16
N ARG A 223 -43.66 -34.63 -8.74
CA ARG A 223 -43.64 -36.09 -8.91
C ARG A 223 -43.99 -36.76 -7.59
N VAL A 224 -44.90 -37.72 -7.65
CA VAL A 224 -45.33 -38.53 -6.51
C VAL A 224 -45.22 -40.00 -6.87
N GLU A 225 -44.86 -40.82 -5.89
CA GLU A 225 -44.65 -42.26 -5.99
C GLU A 225 -45.74 -42.98 -5.19
N SER A 226 -46.34 -44.01 -5.77
CA SER A 226 -47.33 -44.83 -5.05
C SER A 226 -46.63 -45.66 -3.98
N ILE A 227 -47.12 -45.63 -2.74
CA ILE A 227 -46.60 -46.40 -1.60
C ILE A 227 -47.48 -47.61 -1.25
N GLU A 228 -48.56 -47.84 -2.01
CA GLU A 228 -49.45 -48.99 -1.83
C GLU A 228 -49.81 -49.66 -3.17
N PRO A 229 -50.02 -50.99 -3.20
CA PRO A 229 -50.32 -51.71 -4.43
C PRO A 229 -51.74 -51.39 -4.93
N ASN A 230 -51.93 -51.33 -6.25
CA ASN A 230 -53.21 -50.96 -6.88
C ASN A 230 -53.81 -49.63 -6.38
N ASN A 231 -52.97 -48.61 -6.15
CA ASN A 231 -53.41 -47.29 -5.72
C ASN A 231 -54.29 -46.63 -6.78
N ILE A 232 -55.57 -46.46 -6.46
CA ILE A 232 -56.58 -45.84 -7.33
C ILE A 232 -56.84 -44.37 -6.98
N ASN A 233 -56.18 -43.82 -5.96
CA ASN A 233 -56.40 -42.45 -5.54
C ASN A 233 -55.75 -41.51 -6.56
N ASN A 234 -56.45 -40.45 -6.94
CA ASN A 234 -55.88 -39.43 -7.81
C ASN A 234 -55.05 -38.47 -6.96
N PRO A 235 -53.71 -38.43 -7.10
CA PRO A 235 -52.86 -37.61 -6.24
C PRO A 235 -52.97 -36.11 -6.51
N ASN A 236 -53.74 -35.69 -7.53
CA ASN A 236 -54.14 -34.29 -7.71
C ASN A 236 -55.30 -33.89 -6.77
N ILE A 237 -55.99 -34.86 -6.16
CA ILE A 237 -57.19 -34.67 -5.33
C ILE A 237 -57.00 -35.28 -3.94
N ASP A 238 -56.39 -36.46 -3.86
CA ASP A 238 -56.19 -37.25 -2.65
C ASP A 238 -54.81 -37.92 -2.66
N MET A 239 -53.97 -37.57 -1.68
CA MET A 239 -52.58 -38.01 -1.53
C MET A 239 -52.46 -39.32 -0.73
N ASP A 240 -53.55 -39.91 -0.25
CA ASP A 240 -53.48 -41.17 0.48
C ASP A 240 -52.94 -42.29 -0.44
N GLY A 241 -51.97 -43.06 0.06
CA GLY A 241 -51.25 -44.05 -0.75
C GLY A 241 -50.15 -43.47 -1.67
N TRP A 242 -49.88 -42.15 -1.63
CA TRP A 242 -48.83 -41.49 -2.42
C TRP A 242 -47.80 -40.77 -1.53
N GLU A 243 -46.51 -40.89 -1.85
CA GLU A 243 -45.45 -40.10 -1.23
C GLU A 243 -44.72 -39.21 -2.25
N ARG A 244 -44.11 -38.11 -1.78
CA ARG A 244 -43.34 -37.22 -2.66
C ARG A 244 -41.94 -37.79 -2.86
N VAL A 245 -41.51 -37.85 -4.12
CA VAL A 245 -40.14 -38.28 -4.45
C VAL A 245 -39.16 -37.16 -4.04
N ASN A 246 -38.35 -37.43 -3.00
CA ASN A 246 -37.33 -36.48 -2.53
C ASN A 246 -36.22 -36.30 -3.56
N TYR A 247 -35.96 -35.04 -3.94
CA TYR A 247 -34.85 -34.71 -4.83
C TYR A 247 -33.51 -34.86 -4.10
N SER A 248 -32.75 -35.89 -4.51
CA SER A 248 -31.31 -35.98 -4.28
C SER A 248 -30.58 -34.78 -4.91
N TYR A 249 -29.84 -34.02 -4.08
CA TYR A 249 -28.86 -32.97 -4.39
C TYR A 249 -29.14 -32.07 -5.61
N LYS A 250 -30.26 -31.36 -5.58
CA LYS A 250 -30.51 -30.21 -6.45
C LYS A 250 -30.35 -28.93 -5.63
N GLN A 251 -29.57 -27.98 -6.14
CA GLN A 251 -29.44 -26.64 -5.56
C GLN A 251 -30.85 -26.03 -5.41
N ILE A 252 -31.25 -25.67 -4.19
CA ILE A 252 -32.61 -25.17 -3.93
C ILE A 252 -32.74 -23.77 -4.54
N SER A 253 -33.59 -23.63 -5.56
CA SER A 253 -33.86 -22.34 -6.18
C SER A 253 -34.98 -21.63 -5.44
N VAL A 254 -34.85 -20.31 -5.21
CA VAL A 254 -35.96 -19.52 -4.64
C VAL A 254 -37.22 -19.59 -5.51
N LYS A 255 -37.05 -19.77 -6.83
CA LYS A 255 -38.16 -19.93 -7.79
C LYS A 255 -38.96 -21.20 -7.59
N ASP A 256 -38.40 -22.23 -6.95
CA ASP A 256 -39.13 -23.47 -6.65
C ASP A 256 -40.29 -23.22 -5.67
N PHE A 257 -40.29 -22.07 -4.98
CA PHE A 257 -41.30 -21.64 -4.01
C PHE A 257 -42.21 -20.53 -4.54
N PHE A 258 -42.07 -20.15 -5.81
CA PHE A 258 -42.88 -19.07 -6.39
C PHE A 258 -44.22 -19.60 -6.90
N THR A 259 -45.27 -18.81 -6.76
CA THR A 259 -46.52 -19.03 -7.48
C THR A 259 -46.32 -18.79 -8.98
N ARG A 260 -47.22 -19.32 -9.81
CA ARG A 260 -47.22 -19.04 -11.27
C ARG A 260 -47.31 -17.54 -11.59
N GLU A 261 -47.95 -16.77 -10.71
CA GLU A 261 -48.07 -15.32 -10.84
C GLU A 261 -46.75 -14.62 -10.50
N GLN A 262 -46.10 -15.01 -9.39
CA GLN A 262 -44.78 -14.53 -9.00
C GLN A 262 -43.70 -14.82 -10.05
N LEU A 263 -43.74 -16.00 -10.70
CA LEU A 263 -42.82 -16.33 -11.80
C LEU A 263 -42.96 -15.40 -13.02
N ARG A 264 -44.17 -14.86 -13.25
CA ARG A 264 -44.41 -13.89 -14.32
C ARG A 264 -44.05 -12.46 -13.89
N ASP A 265 -44.43 -12.10 -12.66
CA ASP A 265 -44.22 -10.76 -12.10
C ASP A 265 -42.72 -10.44 -11.91
N CYS A 266 -41.90 -11.42 -11.56
CA CYS A 266 -40.46 -11.21 -11.32
C CYS A 266 -39.67 -10.84 -12.58
N LEU A 267 -40.22 -11.02 -13.78
CA LEU A 267 -39.61 -10.61 -15.05
C LEU A 267 -39.90 -9.14 -15.40
N THR A 268 -40.75 -8.47 -14.62
CA THR A 268 -41.07 -7.06 -14.82
C THR A 268 -40.00 -6.18 -14.16
N ALA A 269 -39.84 -4.97 -14.68
CA ALA A 269 -38.93 -3.96 -14.13
C ALA A 269 -39.32 -3.49 -12.72
N THR A 270 -40.61 -3.57 -12.39
CA THR A 270 -41.20 -3.11 -11.13
C THR A 270 -42.22 -4.14 -10.65
N PRO A 271 -41.76 -5.29 -10.11
CA PRO A 271 -42.64 -6.35 -9.64
C PRO A 271 -43.62 -5.80 -8.58
N GLN A 272 -44.88 -6.18 -8.69
CA GLN A 272 -45.91 -5.78 -7.74
C GLN A 272 -46.05 -6.78 -6.59
N LEU A 273 -45.70 -8.05 -6.84
CA LEU A 273 -45.75 -9.10 -5.84
C LEU A 273 -44.50 -9.08 -4.97
N LYS A 274 -44.64 -9.68 -3.78
CA LYS A 274 -43.58 -9.79 -2.78
C LYS A 274 -43.08 -11.22 -2.72
N TYR A 275 -41.79 -11.38 -2.43
CA TYR A 275 -41.10 -12.66 -2.54
C TYR A 275 -40.51 -13.13 -1.20
N SER A 276 -40.64 -12.35 -0.11
CA SER A 276 -40.01 -12.68 1.18
C SER A 276 -40.43 -14.05 1.72
N ASP A 277 -41.70 -14.43 1.61
CA ASP A 277 -42.17 -15.73 2.10
C ASP A 277 -41.58 -16.90 1.29
N ALA A 278 -41.38 -16.72 -0.03
CA ALA A 278 -40.73 -17.71 -0.87
C ALA A 278 -39.22 -17.83 -0.59
N PHE A 279 -38.55 -16.69 -0.35
CA PHE A 279 -37.16 -16.69 0.09
C PHE A 279 -36.99 -17.37 1.45
N GLN A 280 -37.88 -17.09 2.42
CA GLN A 280 -37.85 -17.75 3.72
C GLN A 280 -38.09 -19.26 3.59
N ALA A 281 -39.06 -19.67 2.78
CA ALA A 281 -39.33 -21.09 2.53
C ALA A 281 -38.14 -21.81 1.88
N ALA A 282 -37.45 -21.17 0.95
CA ALA A 282 -36.23 -21.71 0.34
C ALA A 282 -35.10 -21.86 1.36
N VAL A 283 -34.92 -20.87 2.25
CA VAL A 283 -33.95 -20.95 3.35
C VAL A 283 -34.29 -22.09 4.29
N ASP A 284 -35.54 -22.19 4.73
CA ASP A 284 -35.99 -23.24 5.65
C ASP A 284 -35.83 -24.63 5.04
N ALA A 285 -36.11 -24.79 3.73
CA ALA A 285 -35.89 -26.03 3.00
C ALA A 285 -34.41 -26.38 2.87
N ALA A 286 -33.53 -25.39 2.62
CA ALA A 286 -32.08 -25.58 2.54
C ALA A 286 -31.46 -25.94 3.89
N ILE A 287 -32.06 -25.48 4.99
CA ILE A 287 -31.68 -25.91 6.34
C ILE A 287 -32.17 -27.33 6.60
N ALA A 288 -33.44 -27.62 6.28
CA ALA A 288 -34.06 -28.91 6.54
C ALA A 288 -33.38 -30.07 5.76
N ASN A 289 -32.91 -29.83 4.53
CA ASN A 289 -32.20 -30.83 3.74
C ASN A 289 -30.68 -30.86 3.97
N GLY A 290 -30.15 -29.96 4.81
CA GLY A 290 -28.72 -29.85 5.11
C GLY A 290 -27.84 -29.28 3.98
N SER A 291 -28.42 -28.71 2.91
CA SER A 291 -27.63 -28.07 1.84
C SER A 291 -27.02 -26.74 2.27
N HIS A 292 -27.70 -26.04 3.19
CA HIS A 292 -27.35 -24.69 3.67
C HIS A 292 -27.05 -23.70 2.53
N SER A 293 -27.68 -23.87 1.37
CA SER A 293 -27.42 -23.04 0.18
C SER A 293 -28.71 -22.86 -0.62
N ILE A 294 -28.98 -21.60 -1.00
CA ILE A 294 -30.05 -21.24 -1.94
C ILE A 294 -29.47 -20.63 -3.21
N PHE A 295 -30.19 -20.81 -4.31
CA PHE A 295 -29.91 -20.18 -5.58
C PHE A 295 -30.94 -19.10 -5.93
N VAL A 296 -30.45 -17.92 -6.28
CA VAL A 296 -31.22 -16.78 -6.74
C VAL A 296 -30.89 -16.56 -8.23
N PRO A 297 -31.72 -17.08 -9.16
CA PRO A 297 -31.47 -16.93 -10.59
C PRO A 297 -31.75 -15.50 -11.07
N PHE A 298 -30.91 -15.00 -11.97
CA PHE A 298 -31.04 -13.71 -12.65
C PHE A 298 -30.89 -13.85 -14.18
N ASP A 299 -31.10 -15.06 -14.72
CA ASP A 299 -30.87 -15.44 -16.13
C ASP A 299 -31.62 -14.57 -17.15
N GLN A 300 -32.79 -14.03 -16.77
CA GLN A 300 -33.65 -13.23 -17.63
C GLN A 300 -33.75 -11.77 -17.15
N GLY A 301 -32.91 -11.37 -16.20
CA GLY A 301 -32.91 -10.03 -15.64
C GLY A 301 -34.01 -9.82 -14.59
N GLU A 302 -34.33 -10.87 -13.85
CA GLU A 302 -35.38 -10.90 -12.82
C GLU A 302 -35.14 -9.88 -11.69
N VAL A 303 -36.24 -9.44 -11.10
CA VAL A 303 -36.27 -8.54 -9.95
C VAL A 303 -37.06 -9.17 -8.83
N TYR A 304 -36.50 -9.17 -7.62
CA TYR A 304 -37.12 -9.74 -6.43
C TYR A 304 -37.33 -8.66 -5.36
N VAL A 305 -38.58 -8.38 -5.01
CA VAL A 305 -38.95 -7.39 -3.98
C VAL A 305 -39.29 -8.09 -2.66
N LEU A 306 -38.52 -7.78 -1.61
CA LEU A 306 -38.75 -8.28 -0.25
C LEU A 306 -39.61 -7.28 0.54
N ASP A 307 -40.68 -7.74 1.19
CA ASP A 307 -41.53 -6.95 2.10
C ASP A 307 -41.27 -7.25 3.58
N LYS A 308 -40.50 -8.31 3.85
CA LYS A 308 -40.05 -8.75 5.18
C LYS A 308 -38.59 -9.18 5.14
N THR A 309 -37.93 -9.08 6.29
CA THR A 309 -36.59 -9.65 6.51
C THR A 309 -36.60 -11.16 6.40
N VAL A 310 -35.63 -11.73 5.68
CA VAL A 310 -35.39 -13.17 5.58
C VAL A 310 -34.38 -13.59 6.64
N ASN A 311 -34.74 -14.53 7.51
CA ASN A 311 -33.89 -14.96 8.62
C ASN A 311 -33.02 -16.17 8.22
N LEU A 312 -31.71 -16.03 8.41
CA LEU A 312 -30.73 -17.09 8.24
C LEU A 312 -30.45 -17.73 9.60
N ASN A 313 -31.15 -18.83 9.90
CA ASN A 313 -31.10 -19.46 11.24
C ASN A 313 -30.07 -20.60 11.34
N CYS A 314 -29.03 -20.60 10.51
CA CYS A 314 -27.94 -21.57 10.59
C CYS A 314 -26.59 -20.95 10.19
N SER A 315 -25.49 -21.49 10.71
CA SER A 315 -24.13 -21.09 10.32
C SER A 315 -23.72 -21.72 9.00
N GLY A 316 -22.85 -21.05 8.25
CA GLY A 316 -22.35 -21.58 6.98
C GLY A 316 -23.32 -21.51 5.81
N PHE A 317 -24.29 -20.60 5.86
CA PHE A 317 -25.30 -20.48 4.83
C PHE A 317 -24.80 -19.73 3.61
N GLU A 318 -25.12 -20.22 2.43
CA GLU A 318 -24.76 -19.62 1.16
C GLU A 318 -26.00 -19.07 0.42
N ILE A 319 -25.90 -17.81 0.00
CA ILE A 319 -26.83 -17.18 -0.93
C ILE A 319 -26.07 -17.01 -2.26
N ARG A 320 -26.33 -17.93 -3.20
CA ARG A 320 -25.68 -17.92 -4.51
C ARG A 320 -26.62 -17.37 -5.57
N GLY A 321 -26.10 -16.59 -6.49
CA GLY A 321 -26.77 -16.21 -7.72
C GLY A 321 -25.81 -16.31 -8.90
N ASN A 322 -26.31 -15.94 -10.07
CA ASN A 322 -25.57 -15.94 -11.34
C ASN A 322 -25.44 -14.53 -11.92
N ARG A 323 -25.62 -13.48 -11.09
CA ARG A 323 -25.45 -12.10 -11.52
C ARG A 323 -23.98 -11.73 -11.48
N ALA A 324 -23.39 -11.48 -12.65
CA ALA A 324 -22.05 -10.89 -12.71
C ALA A 324 -22.04 -9.50 -12.03
N PRO A 325 -20.97 -9.12 -11.31
CA PRO A 325 -20.82 -7.78 -10.76
C PRO A 325 -20.94 -6.75 -11.87
N THR A 326 -21.79 -5.75 -11.66
CA THR A 326 -21.91 -4.63 -12.60
C THR A 326 -21.93 -3.32 -11.88
N TYR A 327 -21.24 -2.35 -12.47
CA TYR A 327 -21.29 -0.96 -12.08
C TYR A 327 -22.63 -0.33 -12.52
N PHE A 328 -23.50 -0.01 -11.55
CA PHE A 328 -24.78 0.64 -11.83
C PHE A 328 -24.56 2.15 -12.03
N ARG A 329 -24.71 2.62 -13.28
CA ARG A 329 -24.81 4.05 -13.58
C ARG A 329 -26.28 4.45 -13.56
N ASN A 330 -26.62 5.50 -12.81
CA ASN A 330 -27.97 6.03 -12.72
C ASN A 330 -28.34 6.81 -14.00
N THR A 331 -28.39 6.12 -15.15
CA THR A 331 -28.65 6.71 -16.48
C THR A 331 -30.11 6.58 -16.92
N GLY A 332 -31.03 6.28 -16.00
CA GLY A 332 -32.45 6.06 -16.33
C GLY A 332 -32.72 4.74 -17.06
N GLN A 333 -31.73 3.84 -17.15
CA GLN A 333 -31.95 2.47 -17.61
C GLN A 333 -32.60 1.63 -16.51
N ILE A 334 -33.55 0.78 -16.91
CA ILE A 334 -34.12 -0.26 -16.04
C ILE A 334 -32.98 -1.19 -15.64
N ILE A 335 -32.59 -1.11 -14.37
CA ILE A 335 -31.67 -2.08 -13.79
C ILE A 335 -32.42 -3.42 -13.79
N ARG A 336 -31.75 -4.52 -14.10
CA ARG A 336 -32.32 -5.88 -14.12
C ARG A 336 -31.38 -6.83 -13.41
N GLY A 337 -31.93 -7.91 -12.86
CA GLY A 337 -31.15 -8.92 -12.15
C GLY A 337 -30.75 -8.49 -10.75
N TYR A 338 -31.72 -8.12 -9.90
CA TYR A 338 -31.44 -7.65 -8.53
C TYR A 338 -32.50 -8.03 -7.49
N ILE A 339 -32.06 -8.07 -6.23
CA ILE A 339 -32.93 -8.09 -5.05
C ILE A 339 -33.09 -6.65 -4.53
N CYS A 340 -34.31 -6.23 -4.24
CA CYS A 340 -34.63 -5.00 -3.51
C CYS A 340 -35.63 -5.28 -2.39
N ALA A 341 -35.92 -4.28 -1.57
CA ALA A 341 -36.93 -4.41 -0.52
C ALA A 341 -37.80 -3.16 -0.39
N ASP A 342 -39.00 -3.36 0.14
CA ASP A 342 -39.92 -2.29 0.49
C ASP A 342 -39.33 -1.38 1.57
N GLU A 343 -39.81 -0.14 1.63
CA GLU A 343 -39.26 0.91 2.52
C GLU A 343 -39.31 0.57 4.01
N ASN A 344 -40.20 -0.34 4.41
CA ASN A 344 -40.33 -0.77 5.80
C ASN A 344 -39.34 -1.88 6.18
N VAL A 345 -38.68 -2.51 5.20
CA VAL A 345 -37.66 -3.53 5.45
C VAL A 345 -36.35 -2.83 5.76
N VAL A 346 -35.86 -3.00 6.98
CA VAL A 346 -34.55 -2.49 7.40
C VAL A 346 -33.45 -3.43 6.96
N ASP A 347 -33.57 -4.73 7.21
CA ASP A 347 -32.55 -5.73 6.88
C ASP A 347 -33.12 -6.72 5.86
N PHE A 348 -32.47 -6.92 4.72
CA PHE A 348 -32.95 -7.91 3.73
C PHE A 348 -32.77 -9.31 4.29
N PHE A 349 -31.56 -9.60 4.76
CA PHE A 349 -31.18 -10.83 5.42
C PHE A 349 -30.70 -10.54 6.84
N ASN A 350 -31.18 -11.32 7.80
CA ASN A 350 -30.72 -11.26 9.17
C ASN A 350 -30.19 -12.62 9.60
N TYR A 351 -28.89 -12.67 9.90
CA TYR A 351 -28.31 -13.79 10.61
C TYR A 351 -28.53 -13.60 12.11
N ASN A 352 -29.62 -14.21 12.59
CA ASN A 352 -30.03 -14.22 13.98
C ASN A 352 -30.09 -15.66 14.49
N ASN A 353 -28.93 -16.26 14.77
CA ASN A 353 -28.87 -17.51 15.50
C ASN A 353 -29.38 -17.27 16.93
N GLY A 354 -30.63 -17.65 17.19
CA GLY A 354 -31.19 -17.66 18.54
C GLY A 354 -30.23 -18.36 19.49
N ALA A 355 -29.98 -17.75 20.65
CA ALA A 355 -29.12 -18.32 21.68
C ALA A 355 -29.63 -19.71 22.09
N GLY A 356 -29.08 -20.80 21.55
CA GLY A 356 -29.57 -22.13 21.94
C GLY A 356 -28.97 -23.39 21.31
N SER A 357 -28.51 -23.43 20.07
CA SER A 357 -28.05 -24.70 19.47
C SER A 357 -26.52 -24.80 19.44
N GLY A 358 -25.97 -25.65 20.31
CA GLY A 358 -24.53 -25.91 20.48
C GLY A 358 -23.84 -26.65 19.32
N ILE A 359 -24.26 -26.43 18.07
CA ILE A 359 -23.61 -27.01 16.89
C ILE A 359 -23.06 -25.84 16.07
N TYR A 360 -21.86 -25.40 16.40
CA TYR A 360 -21.16 -24.41 15.59
C TYR A 360 -20.37 -25.15 14.50
N SER A 361 -20.82 -25.09 13.25
CA SER A 361 -20.01 -25.52 12.10
C SER A 361 -19.07 -24.38 11.70
N SER A 362 -17.82 -24.65 11.33
CA SER A 362 -16.76 -23.67 11.04
C SER A 362 -16.96 -22.82 9.76
N ASN A 363 -18.20 -22.64 9.31
CA ASN A 363 -18.49 -22.19 7.96
C ASN A 363 -18.93 -20.72 7.91
N GLN A 364 -18.46 -19.99 6.90
CA GLN A 364 -18.77 -18.59 6.67
C GLN A 364 -20.14 -18.42 5.99
N ILE A 365 -20.83 -17.31 6.22
CA ILE A 365 -21.95 -16.91 5.37
C ILE A 365 -21.38 -16.47 4.04
N VAL A 366 -21.83 -17.06 2.93
CA VAL A 366 -21.35 -16.72 1.59
C VAL A 366 -22.44 -16.01 0.82
N VAL A 367 -22.08 -14.90 0.18
CA VAL A 367 -22.92 -14.19 -0.77
C VAL A 367 -22.16 -14.11 -2.08
N ASP A 368 -22.55 -14.95 -3.04
CA ASP A 368 -21.89 -15.10 -4.34
C ASP A 368 -22.83 -14.72 -5.48
N GLY A 369 -22.41 -13.85 -6.39
CA GLY A 369 -23.18 -13.58 -7.62
C GLY A 369 -24.52 -12.90 -7.38
N ILE A 370 -24.65 -12.07 -6.34
CA ILE A 370 -25.90 -11.37 -5.99
C ILE A 370 -25.80 -9.89 -6.35
N GLY A 371 -26.72 -9.44 -7.21
CA GLY A 371 -27.04 -8.03 -7.40
C GLY A 371 -28.10 -7.57 -6.40
N LYS A 372 -27.85 -6.47 -5.68
CA LYS A 372 -28.81 -5.89 -4.76
C LYS A 372 -28.93 -4.36 -4.86
N ILE A 373 -30.12 -3.85 -4.59
CA ILE A 373 -30.44 -2.41 -4.61
C ILE A 373 -31.20 -2.05 -3.33
N GLY A 374 -30.63 -1.15 -2.53
CA GLY A 374 -31.29 -0.53 -1.40
C GLY A 374 -32.16 0.65 -1.85
N LYS A 375 -33.04 1.10 -0.97
CA LYS A 375 -33.95 2.22 -1.22
C LYS A 375 -33.45 3.50 -0.54
N VAL A 376 -33.53 4.61 -1.27
CA VAL A 376 -33.33 5.96 -0.73
C VAL A 376 -34.68 6.61 -0.48
N VAL A 377 -34.98 6.96 0.77
CA VAL A 377 -36.21 7.65 1.17
C VAL A 377 -35.84 9.02 1.73
N ASN A 378 -36.35 10.09 1.11
CA ASN A 378 -36.04 11.48 1.48
C ASN A 378 -34.53 11.78 1.56
N GLY A 379 -33.74 11.20 0.64
CA GLY A 379 -32.28 11.35 0.60
C GLY A 379 -31.52 10.50 1.63
N VAL A 380 -32.22 9.70 2.44
CA VAL A 380 -31.63 8.85 3.48
C VAL A 380 -31.67 7.39 3.03
N ARG A 381 -30.53 6.71 3.18
CA ARG A 381 -30.43 5.25 3.03
C ARG A 381 -30.67 4.62 4.40
N THR A 382 -31.65 3.74 4.50
CA THR A 382 -32.07 3.13 5.78
C THR A 382 -31.89 1.62 5.81
N GLN A 383 -31.64 1.00 4.66
CA GLN A 383 -31.67 -0.46 4.52
C GLN A 383 -30.28 -1.06 4.56
N ASN A 384 -30.17 -2.22 5.19
CA ASN A 384 -28.98 -3.06 5.19
C ASN A 384 -29.24 -4.33 4.37
N PHE A 385 -28.22 -4.83 3.68
CA PHE A 385 -28.38 -6.09 2.94
C PHE A 385 -28.27 -7.30 3.88
N LEU A 386 -27.16 -7.43 4.61
CA LEU A 386 -26.96 -8.49 5.59
C LEU A 386 -26.67 -7.90 6.96
N LYS A 387 -27.52 -8.21 7.94
CA LYS A 387 -27.26 -7.95 9.35
C LYS A 387 -26.76 -9.22 10.04
N MET A 388 -25.65 -9.11 10.75
CA MET A 388 -25.22 -10.09 11.74
C MET A 388 -25.57 -9.57 13.13
N ASP A 389 -26.54 -10.21 13.78
CA ASP A 389 -27.09 -9.79 15.08
C ASP A 389 -27.03 -10.92 16.11
N THR A 390 -25.81 -11.41 16.37
CA THR A 390 -25.57 -12.58 17.22
C THR A 390 -24.35 -12.42 18.12
N ASP A 391 -24.50 -12.86 19.38
CA ASP A 391 -23.43 -12.90 20.38
C ASP A 391 -22.56 -14.13 20.15
N ASN A 392 -21.47 -13.90 19.43
CA ASN A 392 -20.79 -14.95 18.73
C ASN A 392 -19.39 -15.21 19.31
N ASN A 393 -19.30 -15.89 20.46
CA ASN A 393 -18.03 -16.32 21.07
C ASN A 393 -17.45 -17.58 20.40
N GLY A 394 -17.02 -17.48 19.14
CA GLY A 394 -16.32 -18.62 18.51
C GLY A 394 -15.97 -18.46 17.02
N PRO A 395 -14.95 -19.19 16.53
CA PRO A 395 -14.34 -19.08 15.19
C PRO A 395 -15.21 -19.56 14.00
N HIS A 396 -16.53 -19.62 14.14
CA HIS A 396 -17.44 -20.30 13.21
C HIS A 396 -18.15 -19.37 12.19
N ARG A 397 -17.65 -18.13 11.97
CA ARG A 397 -18.57 -16.99 11.81
C ARG A 397 -18.07 -15.84 10.93
N GLY A 398 -17.56 -16.16 9.75
CA GLY A 398 -17.17 -15.16 8.77
C GLY A 398 -18.30 -14.77 7.83
N VAL A 399 -18.08 -13.73 7.03
CA VAL A 399 -18.90 -13.39 5.87
C VAL A 399 -17.99 -13.23 4.68
N LEU A 400 -18.30 -13.92 3.59
CA LEU A 400 -17.65 -13.78 2.30
C LEU A 400 -18.64 -13.17 1.32
N PHE A 401 -18.31 -11.99 0.80
CA PHE A 401 -18.93 -11.46 -0.40
C PHE A 401 -18.00 -11.69 -1.58
N THR A 402 -18.50 -12.36 -2.60
CA THR A 402 -17.76 -12.60 -3.83
C THR A 402 -18.66 -12.37 -5.03
N LYS A 403 -18.09 -11.86 -6.12
CA LYS A 403 -18.80 -11.58 -7.39
C LYS A 403 -20.17 -10.87 -7.20
N SER A 404 -20.27 -10.01 -6.20
CA SER A 404 -21.54 -9.38 -5.81
C SER A 404 -21.53 -7.88 -6.09
N CYS A 405 -22.69 -7.30 -6.35
CA CYS A 405 -22.82 -5.85 -6.47
C CYS A 405 -23.93 -5.27 -5.59
N GLY A 406 -23.76 -4.02 -5.17
CA GLY A 406 -24.72 -3.37 -4.27
C GLY A 406 -24.72 -1.85 -4.37
N ILE A 407 -25.91 -1.27 -4.42
CA ILE A 407 -26.11 0.18 -4.52
C ILE A 407 -27.18 0.67 -3.55
N GLU A 408 -27.01 1.90 -3.03
CA GLU A 408 -28.02 2.62 -2.24
C GLU A 408 -28.40 1.99 -0.88
N PHE A 409 -27.52 1.16 -0.31
CA PHE A 409 -27.68 0.67 1.05
C PHE A 409 -27.15 1.67 2.09
N ASN A 410 -27.75 1.64 3.28
CA ASN A 410 -27.08 2.14 4.47
C ASN A 410 -25.81 1.29 4.69
N GLU A 411 -25.96 -0.02 4.89
CA GLU A 411 -24.84 -0.94 5.11
C GLU A 411 -25.00 -2.22 4.27
N ILE A 412 -24.01 -2.59 3.46
CA ILE A 412 -24.05 -3.91 2.79
C ILE A 412 -23.92 -5.03 3.84
N LEU A 413 -23.00 -4.85 4.79
CA LEU A 413 -22.82 -5.73 5.93
C LEU A 413 -22.82 -4.91 7.23
N SER A 414 -23.84 -5.16 8.05
CA SER A 414 -23.96 -4.61 9.40
C SER A 414 -23.55 -5.68 10.43
N ILE A 415 -22.53 -5.40 11.24
CA ILE A 415 -22.08 -6.34 12.27
C ILE A 415 -22.32 -5.71 13.64
N THR A 416 -23.30 -6.27 14.33
CA THR A 416 -23.73 -5.86 15.67
C THR A 416 -23.67 -7.06 16.61
N THR A 417 -23.18 -6.87 17.82
CA THR A 417 -23.37 -7.86 18.90
C THR A 417 -24.36 -7.30 19.90
N ARG A 418 -25.06 -8.18 20.62
CA ARG A 418 -25.97 -7.78 21.71
C ARG A 418 -25.17 -7.42 22.96
N THR A 419 -23.96 -7.96 23.09
CA THR A 419 -23.05 -7.68 24.21
C THR A 419 -21.65 -7.27 23.73
N SER A 420 -21.07 -6.26 24.37
CA SER A 420 -19.80 -5.63 23.96
C SER A 420 -18.56 -6.52 24.15
N SER A 421 -18.69 -7.63 24.88
CA SER A 421 -17.62 -8.60 25.16
C SER A 421 -17.48 -9.71 24.12
N TYR A 422 -18.46 -9.87 23.22
CA TYR A 422 -18.48 -10.92 22.21
C TYR A 422 -17.93 -10.43 20.86
N MET A 423 -17.39 -11.35 20.07
CA MET A 423 -17.01 -11.08 18.68
C MET A 423 -18.25 -11.11 17.79
N GLY A 424 -18.41 -10.14 16.89
CA GLY A 424 -19.51 -10.10 15.92
C GLY A 424 -19.31 -11.07 14.77
N ALA A 425 -18.14 -10.98 14.12
CA ALA A 425 -17.73 -11.88 13.03
C ALA A 425 -16.26 -12.32 13.22
N GLY A 426 -15.93 -13.52 12.74
CA GLY A 426 -14.58 -14.10 12.83
C GLY A 426 -13.68 -13.84 11.61
N SER A 427 -14.27 -13.60 10.43
CA SER A 427 -13.54 -13.18 9.22
C SER A 427 -14.48 -12.50 8.24
N VAL A 428 -14.21 -11.25 7.91
CA VAL A 428 -15.00 -10.51 6.92
C VAL A 428 -14.20 -10.39 5.64
N VAL A 429 -14.71 -10.91 4.53
CA VAL A 429 -14.01 -11.00 3.25
C VAL A 429 -14.88 -10.44 2.13
N PHE A 430 -14.30 -9.56 1.33
CA PHE A 430 -14.89 -9.02 0.11
C PHE A 430 -13.88 -9.16 -1.02
N GLU A 431 -14.21 -9.97 -2.03
CA GLU A 431 -13.25 -10.30 -3.10
C GLU A 431 -13.88 -10.64 -4.46
N ASN A 432 -13.02 -10.94 -5.43
CA ASN A 432 -13.35 -11.38 -6.79
C ASN A 432 -14.32 -10.44 -7.53
N GLY A 433 -13.94 -9.17 -7.64
CA GLY A 433 -14.64 -8.22 -8.50
C GLY A 433 -15.95 -7.69 -7.92
N CYS A 434 -16.14 -7.69 -6.60
CA CYS A 434 -17.31 -7.05 -6.01
C CYS A 434 -17.38 -5.55 -6.38
N VAL A 435 -18.60 -5.04 -6.60
CA VAL A 435 -18.83 -3.63 -6.99
C VAL A 435 -19.85 -2.96 -6.07
N TYR A 436 -19.44 -1.95 -5.33
CA TYR A 436 -20.30 -1.22 -4.40
C TYR A 436 -20.35 0.26 -4.73
N ASN A 437 -21.53 0.82 -4.91
CA ASN A 437 -21.69 2.21 -5.31
C ASN A 437 -22.74 2.92 -4.44
N ARG A 438 -22.53 4.17 -4.06
CA ARG A 438 -23.53 4.99 -3.35
C ARG A 438 -24.12 4.29 -2.11
N ASN A 439 -23.30 3.58 -1.35
CA ASN A 439 -23.70 3.04 -0.04
C ASN A 439 -23.20 3.98 1.06
N ASN A 440 -23.81 4.01 2.26
CA ASN A 440 -23.17 4.74 3.38
C ASN A 440 -21.93 3.96 3.87
N ALA A 441 -22.02 2.63 3.96
CA ALA A 441 -20.92 1.72 4.22
C ALA A 441 -21.08 0.39 3.45
N VAL A 442 -19.96 -0.21 3.04
CA VAL A 442 -19.93 -1.60 2.58
C VAL A 442 -19.88 -2.54 3.78
N SER A 443 -19.01 -2.24 4.75
CA SER A 443 -18.97 -3.00 5.99
C SER A 443 -18.89 -2.05 7.17
N LYS A 444 -19.75 -2.28 8.16
CA LYS A 444 -19.73 -1.54 9.41
C LYS A 444 -19.79 -2.47 10.62
N ALA A 445 -18.69 -2.49 11.39
CA ALA A 445 -18.59 -3.26 12.62
C ALA A 445 -18.78 -2.35 13.85
N TYR A 446 -19.99 -2.37 14.43
CA TYR A 446 -20.29 -1.65 15.67
C TYR A 446 -19.62 -2.30 16.89
N SER A 447 -19.45 -3.62 16.81
CA SER A 447 -18.79 -4.45 17.81
C SER A 447 -17.49 -5.02 17.28
N ARG A 448 -16.65 -5.57 18.17
CA ARG A 448 -15.37 -6.18 17.78
C ARG A 448 -15.60 -7.32 16.80
N SER A 449 -14.99 -7.22 15.62
CA SER A 449 -14.95 -8.30 14.62
C SER A 449 -13.49 -8.68 14.39
N PHE A 450 -13.22 -9.92 14.01
CA PHE A 450 -11.87 -10.39 13.71
C PHE A 450 -11.70 -10.55 12.21
N ASN A 451 -10.54 -10.15 11.70
CA ASN A 451 -10.12 -10.11 10.30
C ASN A 451 -11.03 -9.31 9.35
N LEU A 452 -10.41 -8.52 8.49
CA LEU A 452 -11.07 -7.86 7.37
C LEU A 452 -10.18 -7.98 6.14
N ARG A 453 -10.65 -8.61 5.08
CA ARG A 453 -9.95 -8.66 3.80
C ARG A 453 -10.82 -8.04 2.71
N VAL A 454 -10.27 -7.05 2.04
CA VAL A 454 -10.89 -6.35 0.92
C VAL A 454 -9.91 -6.42 -0.25
N ALA A 455 -10.24 -7.21 -1.27
CA ALA A 455 -9.31 -7.57 -2.32
C ALA A 455 -9.95 -7.53 -3.73
N GLY A 456 -9.39 -6.77 -4.66
CA GLY A 456 -9.87 -6.80 -6.06
C GLY A 456 -11.31 -6.31 -6.21
N ILE A 457 -11.71 -5.30 -5.45
CA ILE A 457 -13.07 -4.72 -5.49
C ILE A 457 -13.07 -3.29 -6.03
N GLN A 458 -14.24 -2.87 -6.51
CA GLN A 458 -14.53 -1.49 -6.88
C GLN A 458 -15.55 -0.91 -5.90
N SER A 459 -15.19 0.18 -5.23
CA SER A 459 -16.06 0.89 -4.28
C SER A 459 -16.15 2.36 -4.66
N GLU A 460 -17.35 2.91 -4.74
CA GLU A 460 -17.55 4.30 -5.17
C GLU A 460 -18.60 5.09 -4.37
N GLN A 461 -18.44 6.41 -4.36
CA GLN A 461 -19.46 7.42 -3.99
C GLN A 461 -20.10 7.19 -2.61
N GLY A 462 -19.30 6.95 -1.57
CA GLY A 462 -19.76 6.68 -0.22
C GLY A 462 -19.15 5.40 0.30
N ALA A 463 -19.66 4.24 -0.12
CA ALA A 463 -19.25 2.86 0.16
C ALA A 463 -17.96 2.68 1.01
N LYS A 464 -18.04 3.02 2.31
CA LYS A 464 -16.92 3.03 3.27
C LYS A 464 -16.72 1.70 3.96
N TRP A 465 -15.55 1.54 4.57
CA TRP A 465 -15.18 0.42 5.43
C TRP A 465 -14.94 0.95 6.84
N GLN A 466 -15.83 0.61 7.78
CA GLN A 466 -15.87 1.29 9.07
C GLN A 466 -16.01 0.34 10.25
N GLY A 467 -15.44 0.71 11.39
CA GLY A 467 -15.75 0.08 12.68
C GLY A 467 -14.60 -0.68 13.32
N ARG A 468 -14.94 -1.60 14.22
CA ARG A 468 -13.96 -2.29 15.09
C ARG A 468 -13.54 -3.63 14.50
N PHE A 469 -12.36 -3.67 13.91
CA PHE A 469 -11.75 -4.90 13.39
C PHE A 469 -10.41 -5.18 14.10
N ASP A 470 -10.28 -6.39 14.60
CA ASP A 470 -9.07 -6.94 15.23
C ASP A 470 -8.45 -7.99 14.30
N GLY A 471 -7.20 -8.40 14.54
CA GLY A 471 -6.54 -9.43 13.74
C GLY A 471 -5.96 -8.91 12.42
N GLY A 472 -5.99 -9.73 11.36
CA GLY A 472 -5.47 -9.37 10.04
C GLY A 472 -6.45 -8.51 9.25
N ILE A 473 -6.08 -7.25 8.99
CA ILE A 473 -6.82 -6.31 8.16
C ILE A 473 -6.02 -6.07 6.89
N THR A 474 -6.60 -6.31 5.72
CA THR A 474 -5.91 -6.18 4.43
C THR A 474 -6.80 -5.48 3.41
N PHE A 475 -6.25 -4.43 2.80
CA PHE A 475 -6.80 -3.76 1.63
C PHE A 475 -5.80 -3.89 0.48
N VAL A 476 -6.15 -4.68 -0.53
CA VAL A 476 -5.26 -5.00 -1.64
C VAL A 476 -5.95 -4.93 -3.01
N ASP A 477 -5.28 -4.38 -4.02
CA ASP A 477 -5.74 -4.39 -5.42
C ASP A 477 -7.16 -3.79 -5.61
N ASN A 478 -7.53 -2.79 -4.80
CA ASN A 478 -8.87 -2.19 -4.86
C ASN A 478 -8.88 -0.86 -5.62
N MET A 479 -10.02 -0.54 -6.23
CA MET A 479 -10.35 0.78 -6.73
C MET A 479 -11.37 1.43 -5.78
N LEU A 480 -10.97 2.53 -5.14
CA LEU A 480 -11.79 3.27 -4.18
C LEU A 480 -11.95 4.70 -4.70
N GLU A 481 -13.17 5.14 -4.99
CA GLU A 481 -13.43 6.45 -5.58
C GLU A 481 -14.54 7.26 -4.89
N GLY A 482 -14.30 8.55 -4.65
CA GLY A 482 -15.37 9.51 -4.30
C GLY A 482 -15.97 9.35 -2.90
N GLN A 483 -15.38 8.55 -2.01
CA GLN A 483 -15.80 8.46 -0.61
C GLN A 483 -15.25 9.61 0.25
N THR A 484 -15.99 9.95 1.31
CA THR A 484 -15.45 10.71 2.45
C THR A 484 -14.81 9.76 3.45
N THR A 485 -13.47 9.72 3.56
CA THR A 485 -12.76 8.73 4.39
C THR A 485 -13.18 7.28 4.11
N PRO A 486 -12.72 6.69 2.98
CA PRO A 486 -13.09 5.33 2.60
C PRO A 486 -12.77 4.27 3.64
N ILE A 487 -11.72 4.42 4.45
CA ILE A 487 -11.31 3.42 5.45
C ILE A 487 -11.21 4.09 6.82
N ASP A 488 -11.99 3.62 7.79
CA ASP A 488 -12.03 4.13 9.16
C ASP A 488 -12.16 2.99 10.18
N ILE A 489 -11.02 2.50 10.66
CA ILE A 489 -10.96 1.25 11.42
C ILE A 489 -10.31 1.47 12.79
N GLN A 490 -10.96 0.91 13.81
CA GLN A 490 -10.42 0.77 15.15
C GLN A 490 -9.99 -0.68 15.39
N THR A 491 -8.81 -0.88 15.96
CA THR A 491 -8.27 -2.20 16.27
C THR A 491 -7.68 -2.28 17.68
N ASN A 492 -7.93 -3.40 18.36
CA ASN A 492 -7.37 -3.72 19.68
C ASN A 492 -6.13 -4.64 19.60
N GLY A 493 -5.59 -4.86 18.41
CA GLY A 493 -4.44 -5.72 18.15
C GLY A 493 -4.63 -6.42 16.81
N GLY A 494 -3.61 -6.39 15.95
CA GLY A 494 -3.78 -6.84 14.58
C GLY A 494 -2.75 -6.27 13.61
N THR A 495 -2.64 -6.87 12.43
CA THR A 495 -1.80 -6.32 11.35
C THR A 495 -2.71 -5.72 10.31
N ILE A 496 -2.59 -4.43 10.09
CA ILE A 496 -3.22 -3.69 9.01
C ILE A 496 -2.21 -3.60 7.88
N ASP A 497 -2.58 -4.08 6.69
CA ASP A 497 -1.77 -4.00 5.48
C ASP A 497 -2.60 -3.35 4.37
N ILE A 498 -2.07 -2.27 3.78
CA ILE A 498 -2.71 -1.54 2.70
C ILE A 498 -1.72 -1.34 1.55
N HIS A 499 -2.01 -1.96 0.40
CA HIS A 499 -1.12 -1.90 -0.75
C HIS A 499 -1.86 -2.18 -2.07
N ASN A 500 -1.29 -1.72 -3.17
CA ASN A 500 -1.78 -1.81 -4.53
C ASN A 500 -3.21 -1.27 -4.73
N ASN A 501 -3.65 -0.31 -3.92
CA ASN A 501 -4.96 0.30 -4.11
C ASN A 501 -4.84 1.58 -4.95
N TYR A 502 -5.91 1.86 -5.69
CA TYR A 502 -6.12 3.08 -6.45
C TYR A 502 -7.20 3.91 -5.76
N PHE A 503 -6.78 5.03 -5.18
CA PHE A 503 -7.64 6.00 -4.49
C PHE A 503 -7.88 7.20 -5.40
N GLU A 504 -9.14 7.52 -5.70
CA GLU A 504 -9.48 8.64 -6.59
C GLU A 504 -10.59 9.54 -6.04
N ALA A 505 -10.45 10.86 -6.24
CA ALA A 505 -11.52 11.85 -6.03
C ALA A 505 -12.13 11.86 -4.62
N HIS A 506 -11.39 11.42 -3.60
CA HIS A 506 -11.86 11.44 -2.21
C HIS A 506 -11.97 12.85 -1.65
N THR A 507 -12.80 12.99 -0.62
CA THR A 507 -12.98 14.25 0.12
C THR A 507 -12.97 14.02 1.63
N GLY A 508 -12.91 15.09 2.42
CA GLY A 508 -13.00 15.04 3.88
C GLY A 508 -11.66 15.11 4.60
N GLU A 509 -11.61 14.68 5.86
CA GLU A 509 -10.41 14.88 6.69
C GLU A 509 -9.28 13.92 6.33
N ALA A 510 -9.58 12.68 5.97
CA ALA A 510 -8.59 11.66 5.67
C ALA A 510 -9.05 10.66 4.62
N ILE A 511 -8.15 9.98 3.93
CA ILE A 511 -8.48 8.78 3.14
C ILE A 511 -8.59 7.57 4.08
N VAL A 512 -7.61 7.44 4.96
CA VAL A 512 -7.45 6.30 5.85
C VAL A 512 -7.34 6.76 7.29
N LYS A 513 -8.21 6.25 8.17
CA LYS A 513 -8.13 6.43 9.63
C LYS A 513 -7.93 5.08 10.29
N PHE A 514 -6.87 4.98 11.09
CA PHE A 514 -6.62 3.81 11.93
C PHE A 514 -6.38 4.23 13.38
N SER A 515 -7.00 3.51 14.31
CA SER A 515 -6.77 3.67 15.75
C SER A 515 -6.42 2.34 16.40
N GLY A 516 -5.24 2.22 16.98
CA GLY A 516 -4.82 1.04 17.73
C GLY A 516 -5.02 1.23 19.24
N THR A 517 -5.57 0.28 19.98
CA THR A 517 -5.71 0.44 21.45
C THR A 517 -4.68 -0.34 22.25
N THR A 518 -3.85 -1.19 21.61
CA THR A 518 -2.82 -2.00 22.26
C THR A 518 -1.53 -2.05 21.43
N ALA A 519 -0.39 -2.39 22.06
CA ALA A 519 0.93 -2.41 21.43
C ALA A 519 1.16 -3.51 20.38
N ALA A 520 0.18 -4.40 20.17
CA ALA A 520 0.26 -5.46 19.18
C ALA A 520 -0.29 -5.04 17.80
N ALA A 521 -0.88 -3.84 17.68
CA ALA A 521 -1.33 -3.35 16.39
C ALA A 521 -0.12 -2.94 15.51
N THR A 522 -0.10 -3.38 14.26
CA THR A 522 0.89 -3.00 13.25
C THR A 522 0.16 -2.41 12.05
N PHE A 523 0.69 -1.35 11.47
CA PHE A 523 0.20 -0.70 10.27
C PHE A 523 1.30 -0.68 9.22
N ASN A 524 1.10 -1.47 8.18
CA ASN A 524 1.93 -1.55 7.00
C ASN A 524 1.24 -0.79 5.87
N HIS A 525 1.82 0.34 5.49
CA HIS A 525 1.43 1.06 4.28
C HIS A 525 2.49 0.81 3.23
N ARG A 526 2.10 0.19 2.11
CA ARG A 526 3.01 0.00 0.97
C ARG A 526 2.52 0.82 -0.23
N ASN A 527 2.92 0.40 -1.41
CA ASN A 527 2.65 1.10 -2.66
C ASN A 527 1.15 1.28 -2.85
N ASN A 528 0.66 2.51 -2.91
CA ASN A 528 -0.72 2.84 -3.24
C ASN A 528 -0.70 4.07 -4.15
N TYR A 529 -1.68 4.18 -5.04
CA TYR A 529 -1.82 5.29 -5.98
C TYR A 529 -2.95 6.23 -5.53
N TYR A 530 -2.70 7.54 -5.59
CA TYR A 530 -3.65 8.57 -5.13
C TYR A 530 -3.85 9.63 -6.21
N ALA A 531 -5.00 9.63 -6.86
CA ALA A 531 -5.40 10.57 -7.91
C ALA A 531 -6.47 11.55 -7.43
N HIS A 532 -6.39 12.81 -7.87
CA HIS A 532 -7.45 13.80 -7.70
C HIS A 532 -7.93 13.97 -6.24
N THR A 533 -7.03 13.85 -5.25
CA THR A 533 -7.38 13.92 -3.82
C THR A 533 -7.39 15.37 -3.28
N ASP A 534 -7.76 16.34 -4.10
CA ASP A 534 -7.57 17.78 -3.84
C ASP A 534 -8.39 18.34 -2.66
N ASN A 535 -9.37 17.57 -2.18
CA ASN A 535 -10.28 17.94 -1.11
C ASN A 535 -10.12 17.07 0.14
N VAL A 536 -8.92 16.53 0.31
CA VAL A 536 -8.53 15.76 1.48
C VAL A 536 -7.45 16.51 2.25
N ILE A 537 -7.50 16.45 3.59
CA ILE A 537 -6.44 17.01 4.43
C ILE A 537 -5.30 15.99 4.62
N ASP A 538 -5.67 14.73 4.88
CA ASP A 538 -4.76 13.62 5.16
C ASP A 538 -4.89 12.42 4.24
N ILE A 539 -3.77 11.87 3.80
CA ILE A 539 -3.81 10.51 3.25
C ILE A 539 -4.06 9.51 4.38
N MET A 540 -3.34 9.63 5.51
CA MET A 540 -3.49 8.77 6.68
C MET A 540 -3.57 9.55 7.99
N GLN A 541 -4.52 9.18 8.85
CA GLN A 541 -4.57 9.59 10.25
C GLN A 541 -4.43 8.37 11.17
N LEU A 542 -3.38 8.37 11.98
CA LEU A 542 -3.10 7.27 12.91
C LEU A 542 -3.17 7.77 14.36
N SER A 543 -3.77 6.95 15.23
CA SER A 543 -3.90 7.25 16.66
C SER A 543 -3.76 6.00 17.53
N GLY A 544 -3.54 6.21 18.83
CA GLY A 544 -3.49 5.13 19.81
C GLY A 544 -2.12 4.45 19.85
N ILE A 545 -2.02 3.12 19.96
CA ILE A 545 -0.73 2.40 20.05
C ILE A 545 -0.54 1.55 18.78
N LEU A 546 0.54 1.79 18.01
CA LEU A 546 0.74 1.19 16.70
C LEU A 546 2.23 1.03 16.34
N SER A 547 2.61 -0.09 15.73
CA SER A 547 3.86 -0.16 14.95
C SER A 547 3.58 0.35 13.53
N VAL A 548 4.30 1.37 13.07
CA VAL A 548 4.10 1.93 11.72
C VAL A 548 5.24 1.49 10.82
N ASN A 549 4.93 0.96 9.65
CA ASN A 549 5.88 0.67 8.58
C ASN A 549 5.30 1.19 7.25
N SER A 550 5.75 2.36 6.82
CA SER A 550 5.27 2.99 5.59
C SER A 550 6.40 3.12 4.58
N SER A 551 6.24 2.51 3.40
CA SER A 551 7.07 2.80 2.22
C SER A 551 6.42 3.91 1.39
N GLY A 552 7.22 4.71 0.69
CA GLY A 552 6.76 5.96 0.05
C GLY A 552 5.47 5.83 -0.79
N ILE A 553 4.65 6.88 -0.74
CA ILE A 553 3.42 7.02 -1.54
C ILE A 553 3.77 7.22 -3.03
N TYR A 554 3.15 6.43 -3.91
CA TYR A 554 3.31 6.60 -5.34
C TYR A 554 2.36 7.68 -5.84
N ASN A 555 2.95 8.74 -6.38
CA ASN A 555 2.32 9.74 -7.23
C ASN A 555 0.99 10.30 -6.66
N SER A 556 1.07 11.22 -5.69
CA SER A 556 -0.07 12.05 -5.31
C SER A 556 -0.17 13.24 -6.27
N ILE A 557 -1.20 13.26 -7.11
CA ILE A 557 -1.53 14.44 -7.92
C ILE A 557 -2.23 15.44 -6.98
N GLY A 558 -1.44 16.28 -6.29
CA GLY A 558 -1.94 17.32 -5.38
C GLY A 558 -0.90 17.78 -4.36
N ASN A 559 -0.66 19.09 -4.26
CA ASN A 559 0.30 19.70 -3.30
C ASN A 559 -0.31 19.97 -1.90
N ARG A 560 -1.54 19.52 -1.62
CA ARG A 560 -2.35 20.01 -0.49
C ARG A 560 -2.62 18.99 0.62
N VAL A 561 -2.09 17.78 0.49
CA VAL A 561 -2.31 16.69 1.45
C VAL A 561 -1.09 16.46 2.33
N SER A 562 -1.34 16.21 3.61
CA SER A 562 -0.36 15.60 4.50
C SER A 562 -0.38 14.08 4.25
N GLN A 563 0.79 13.44 4.22
CA GLN A 563 0.83 12.00 3.98
C GLN A 563 0.41 11.20 5.20
N LEU A 564 0.92 11.60 6.35
CA LEU A 564 0.71 10.90 7.59
C LEU A 564 0.54 11.89 8.73
N THR A 565 -0.63 11.89 9.35
CA THR A 565 -0.93 12.69 10.55
C THR A 565 -1.10 11.80 11.75
N PHE A 566 -0.42 12.16 12.83
CA PHE A 566 -0.52 11.48 14.11
C PHE A 566 -1.43 12.25 15.07
N LYS A 567 -2.44 11.55 15.59
CA LYS A 567 -3.37 12.04 16.62
C LYS A 567 -3.17 11.24 17.91
N SER A 568 -2.27 11.71 18.79
CA SER A 568 -1.93 11.01 20.05
C SER A 568 -1.51 9.56 19.79
N LEU A 569 -0.44 9.41 19.01
CA LEU A 569 0.12 8.12 18.62
C LEU A 569 1.26 7.70 19.54
N TYR A 570 1.22 6.46 19.98
CA TYR A 570 2.29 5.74 20.66
C TYR A 570 2.89 4.69 19.72
N LEU A 571 4.14 4.89 19.31
CA LEU A 571 4.89 3.96 18.47
C LEU A 571 5.37 2.76 19.27
N ALA A 572 5.00 1.57 18.79
CA ALA A 572 5.55 0.32 19.30
C ALA A 572 7.03 0.17 18.88
N VAL A 573 7.78 -0.63 19.63
CA VAL A 573 9.21 -0.90 19.36
C VAL A 573 9.42 -1.43 17.94
N ASN A 574 10.52 -1.03 17.30
CA ASN A 574 10.85 -1.33 15.90
C ASN A 574 9.94 -0.68 14.84
N SER A 575 9.13 0.32 15.17
CA SER A 575 8.43 1.12 14.15
C SER A 575 9.44 1.70 13.14
N ILE A 576 9.06 1.78 11.86
CA ILE A 576 9.83 2.37 10.77
C ILE A 576 9.01 3.52 10.17
N ILE A 577 9.47 4.75 10.38
CA ILE A 577 8.81 5.95 9.87
C ILE A 577 9.76 6.67 8.94
N ASN A 578 9.34 6.87 7.69
CA ASN A 578 10.02 7.76 6.78
C ASN A 578 9.67 9.21 7.16
N SER A 579 10.58 9.89 7.85
CA SER A 579 10.31 11.16 8.55
C SER A 579 10.01 12.35 7.64
N GLY A 580 10.22 12.24 6.32
CA GLY A 580 10.07 13.37 5.39
C GLY A 580 8.65 13.92 5.22
N ARG A 581 7.60 13.22 5.68
CA ARG A 581 6.19 13.58 5.37
C ARG A 581 5.18 13.25 6.48
N ALA A 582 5.63 13.15 7.73
CA ALA A 582 4.77 12.95 8.90
C ALA A 582 4.50 14.25 9.66
N TYR A 583 3.28 14.44 10.16
CA TYR A 583 2.82 15.65 10.84
C TYR A 583 2.09 15.32 12.15
N THR A 584 2.13 16.26 13.10
CA THR A 584 1.29 16.22 14.30
C THR A 584 0.01 17.02 14.05
N ASP A 585 -1.10 16.57 14.63
CA ASP A 585 -2.30 17.41 14.77
C ASP A 585 -1.93 18.73 15.50
N THR A 586 -2.66 19.78 15.17
CA THR A 586 -2.48 21.16 15.64
C THR A 586 -3.03 21.36 17.06
N THR A 587 -3.83 20.39 17.54
CA THR A 587 -4.53 20.48 18.81
C THR A 587 -3.57 20.28 19.98
N SER A 588 -3.59 21.18 20.96
CA SER A 588 -2.81 21.07 22.19
C SER A 588 -3.05 19.73 22.89
N GLY A 589 -1.98 19.03 23.26
CA GLY A 589 -2.05 17.71 23.88
C GLY A 589 -1.88 16.53 22.90
N THR A 590 -1.94 16.77 21.59
CA THR A 590 -1.54 15.76 20.60
C THR A 590 -0.05 15.48 20.71
N GLN A 591 0.32 14.20 20.75
CA GLN A 591 1.71 13.78 20.77
C GLN A 591 1.99 12.60 19.85
N LEU A 592 3.24 12.53 19.40
CA LEU A 592 3.87 11.30 18.96
C LEU A 592 4.83 10.87 20.06
N ARG A 593 4.67 9.67 20.62
CA ARG A 593 5.58 9.12 21.62
C ARG A 593 5.94 7.72 21.19
N GLY A 594 7.09 7.18 21.56
CA GLY A 594 7.34 5.74 21.43
C GLY A 594 8.75 5.43 21.01
N TYR A 595 8.91 4.29 20.34
CA TYR A 595 10.20 3.77 19.91
C TYR A 595 10.19 3.50 18.41
N CYS A 596 11.30 3.76 17.72
CA CYS A 596 11.47 3.37 16.33
C CYS A 596 12.84 2.72 16.09
N SER A 597 12.94 1.98 14.98
CA SER A 597 14.20 1.40 14.50
C SER A 597 15.26 2.48 14.33
N THR A 598 16.53 2.11 14.45
CA THR A 598 17.66 3.02 14.18
C THR A 598 18.01 3.12 12.68
N GLU A 599 17.41 2.26 11.86
CA GLU A 599 17.69 2.14 10.44
C GLU A 599 17.03 3.28 9.64
N GLY A 600 17.75 3.86 8.69
CA GLY A 600 17.22 4.86 7.76
C GLY A 600 16.88 6.22 8.37
N ILE A 601 17.26 6.49 9.64
CA ILE A 601 16.96 7.77 10.29
C ILE A 601 17.93 8.87 9.81
N PRO A 602 17.41 10.01 9.31
CA PRO A 602 18.25 11.09 8.82
C PRO A 602 18.97 11.84 9.95
N VAL A 603 20.01 12.57 9.55
CA VAL A 603 20.64 13.59 10.40
C VAL A 603 19.86 14.90 10.25
N ASP A 604 19.77 15.68 11.32
CA ASP A 604 19.10 16.97 11.32
C ASP A 604 20.00 18.06 11.90
N SER A 605 20.42 19.00 11.06
CA SER A 605 21.32 20.10 11.39
C SER A 605 20.70 21.13 12.33
N GLU A 606 19.37 21.21 12.39
CA GLU A 606 18.66 22.15 13.26
C GLU A 606 18.41 21.58 14.67
N ALA A 607 18.68 20.28 14.89
CA ALA A 607 18.49 19.63 16.18
C ALA A 607 19.68 19.87 17.12
N VAL A 608 19.40 20.26 18.37
CA VAL A 608 20.41 20.40 19.41
C VAL A 608 20.63 19.05 20.09
N CYS A 609 21.78 18.43 19.83
CA CYS A 609 22.10 17.07 20.29
C CYS A 609 23.26 17.04 21.31
N THR A 610 23.24 16.06 22.21
CA THR A 610 24.32 15.70 23.13
C THR A 610 24.55 14.18 23.10
N SER A 611 25.80 13.74 22.93
CA SER A 611 26.16 12.33 22.70
C SER A 611 27.22 11.76 23.66
N ALA A 612 27.49 12.48 24.76
CA ALA A 612 28.37 12.06 25.85
C ALA A 612 27.71 12.38 27.21
N ILE A 613 26.62 11.65 27.51
CA ILE A 613 25.71 11.96 28.61
C ILE A 613 25.96 11.16 29.89
N GLY A 614 27.00 10.32 29.92
CA GLY A 614 27.42 9.58 31.11
C GLY A 614 28.91 9.27 31.12
N THR A 615 29.29 8.18 31.79
CA THR A 615 30.69 7.80 32.01
C THR A 615 31.01 6.40 31.51
N THR A 616 30.03 5.63 31.05
CA THR A 616 30.22 4.22 30.67
C THR A 616 30.55 4.12 29.18
N PRO A 617 31.74 3.63 28.80
CA PRO A 617 32.06 3.39 27.39
C PRO A 617 31.18 2.29 26.82
N ILE A 618 30.53 2.56 25.68
CA ILE A 618 29.69 1.59 24.98
C ILE A 618 29.92 1.67 23.47
N GLN A 619 29.66 0.55 22.79
CA GLN A 619 29.60 0.51 21.33
C GLN A 619 28.16 0.78 20.87
N THR A 620 28.00 1.83 20.05
CA THR A 620 26.73 2.20 19.43
C THR A 620 26.55 1.51 18.06
N PRO A 621 25.35 1.46 17.47
CA PRO A 621 25.10 0.83 16.16
C PRO A 621 25.98 1.36 15.02
N ILE A 622 26.46 2.60 15.14
CA ILE A 622 27.32 3.26 14.16
C ILE A 622 28.83 3.12 14.48
N GLY A 623 29.20 2.20 15.36
CA GLY A 623 30.60 1.86 15.65
C GLY A 623 31.36 2.87 16.50
N LEU A 624 30.71 3.93 16.99
CA LEU A 624 31.36 4.94 17.84
C LEU A 624 31.36 4.48 19.31
N ASN A 625 32.54 4.47 19.92
CA ASN A 625 32.70 4.41 21.38
C ASN A 625 32.23 5.72 21.98
N LYS A 626 31.14 5.69 22.75
CA LYS A 626 30.58 6.88 23.43
C LYS A 626 30.43 6.62 24.92
N LEU A 627 30.48 7.70 25.71
CA LEU A 627 30.21 7.66 27.13
C LEU A 627 28.70 7.76 27.36
N ALA A 628 28.05 6.62 27.53
CA ALA A 628 26.62 6.53 27.79
C ALA A 628 26.29 6.66 29.27
N HIS A 629 25.04 7.02 29.50
CA HIS A 629 24.41 7.00 30.81
C HIS A 629 23.69 5.67 30.98
N VAL A 630 24.10 4.88 31.99
CA VAL A 630 23.36 3.69 32.42
C VAL A 630 22.41 4.12 33.54
N VAL A 631 21.11 4.02 33.30
CA VAL A 631 20.06 4.51 34.19
C VAL A 631 19.41 3.33 34.90
N THR A 632 19.58 3.26 36.22
CA THR A 632 18.85 2.38 37.14
C THR A 632 18.18 3.26 38.20
N GLY A 633 16.86 3.29 38.24
CA GLY A 633 16.07 4.30 38.95
C GLY A 633 15.81 5.54 38.09
N THR A 634 15.83 6.73 38.69
CA THR A 634 15.64 8.01 38.00
C THR A 634 16.99 8.65 37.68
N SER A 635 17.23 9.01 36.42
CA SER A 635 18.46 9.69 36.00
C SER A 635 18.53 11.13 36.54
N ALA A 636 19.71 11.75 36.48
CA ALA A 636 19.81 13.20 36.56
C ALA A 636 19.13 13.86 35.33
N TYR A 637 18.80 15.15 35.44
CA TYR A 637 18.33 15.93 34.29
C TYR A 637 19.45 16.15 33.28
N ILE A 638 19.16 15.92 32.01
CA ILE A 638 20.01 16.27 30.88
C ILE A 638 19.49 17.61 30.31
N PRO A 639 20.18 18.73 30.55
CA PRO A 639 19.78 20.03 30.03
C PRO A 639 20.11 20.17 28.54
N LEU A 640 19.15 20.67 27.75
CA LEU A 640 19.35 21.10 26.37
C LEU A 640 18.85 22.54 26.23
N SER A 641 19.79 23.45 25.93
CA SER A 641 19.52 24.89 25.81
C SER A 641 18.89 25.22 24.45
N LEU A 642 17.62 24.87 24.29
CA LEU A 642 16.82 25.25 23.12
C LEU A 642 15.48 25.84 23.60
N PRO A 643 15.29 27.17 23.50
CA PRO A 643 14.06 27.83 23.92
C PRO A 643 12.90 27.47 22.97
N PHE A 644 11.68 27.51 23.48
CA PHE A 644 10.45 27.28 22.71
C PHE A 644 9.30 28.12 23.29
N GLU A 645 8.34 28.48 22.44
CA GLU A 645 7.13 29.19 22.83
C GLU A 645 5.92 28.26 22.93
N SER A 646 4.90 28.69 23.67
CA SER A 646 3.60 28.01 23.68
C SER A 646 3.03 27.90 22.26
N GLY A 647 2.69 26.67 21.88
CA GLY A 647 2.19 26.31 20.55
C GLY A 647 3.26 25.87 19.55
N ASP A 648 4.56 25.97 19.86
CA ASP A 648 5.62 25.41 19.01
C ASP A 648 5.58 23.87 19.02
N SER A 649 6.20 23.22 18.04
CA SER A 649 6.40 21.76 18.10
C SER A 649 7.77 21.45 18.68
N VAL A 650 7.81 20.62 19.72
CA VAL A 650 9.05 20.19 20.37
C VAL A 650 9.20 18.68 20.18
N THR A 651 10.21 18.28 19.41
CA THR A 651 10.57 16.88 19.16
C THR A 651 11.88 16.52 19.86
N VAL A 652 11.84 15.50 20.69
CA VAL A 652 12.97 14.92 21.40
C VAL A 652 13.23 13.52 20.85
N CYS A 653 14.47 13.25 20.46
CA CYS A 653 14.93 11.92 20.07
C CYS A 653 16.06 11.48 21.00
N ALA A 654 16.01 10.26 21.50
CA ALA A 654 17.06 9.67 22.32
C ALA A 654 17.45 8.29 21.79
N LEU A 655 18.75 8.07 21.57
CA LEU A 655 19.26 6.75 21.23
C LEU A 655 19.42 5.94 22.51
N VAL A 656 18.62 4.88 22.62
CA VAL A 656 18.55 4.03 23.82
C VAL A 656 18.76 2.56 23.47
N LYS A 657 19.39 1.83 24.40
CA LYS A 657 19.44 0.37 24.38
C LYS A 657 18.51 -0.14 25.48
N LEU A 658 17.48 -0.87 25.07
CA LEU A 658 16.46 -1.39 25.97
C LEU A 658 16.89 -2.76 26.53
N LYS A 659 16.55 -3.03 27.79
CA LYS A 659 16.68 -4.35 28.41
C LYS A 659 15.31 -5.01 28.50
N GLY A 660 15.24 -6.33 28.36
CA GLY A 660 14.00 -7.09 28.44
C GLY A 660 13.26 -6.90 29.75
N GLY A 661 11.93 -6.83 29.66
CA GLY A 661 11.07 -6.66 30.83
C GLY A 661 11.13 -5.27 31.48
N ASP A 662 11.99 -4.37 31.02
CA ASP A 662 11.99 -2.98 31.49
C ASP A 662 10.78 -2.20 30.93
N SER A 663 10.40 -1.14 31.62
CA SER A 663 9.41 -0.18 31.13
C SER A 663 9.94 1.23 31.39
N PRO A 664 10.94 1.65 30.61
CA PRO A 664 11.60 2.92 30.82
C PRO A 664 10.67 4.07 30.43
N ILE A 665 10.81 5.17 31.16
CA ILE A 665 10.05 6.40 30.96
C ILE A 665 11.03 7.48 30.53
N MET A 666 10.79 8.12 29.40
CA MET A 666 11.45 9.37 29.02
C MET A 666 10.51 10.53 29.35
N ARG A 667 10.99 11.58 30.01
CA ARG A 667 10.20 12.77 30.37
C ARG A 667 10.85 14.03 29.81
N LEU A 668 10.01 14.92 29.28
CA LEU A 668 10.41 16.24 28.85
C LEU A 668 9.85 17.28 29.83
N TYR A 669 10.74 18.09 30.38
CA TYR A 669 10.44 19.16 31.32
C TYR A 669 10.77 20.53 30.72
N ASN A 670 9.95 21.51 31.08
CA ASN A 670 10.28 22.92 31.02
C ASN A 670 10.79 23.32 32.40
N GLU A 671 12.10 23.49 32.54
CA GLU A 671 12.75 23.70 33.84
C GLU A 671 12.41 22.62 34.87
N SER A 672 11.41 22.83 35.72
CA SER A 672 10.92 21.89 36.74
C SER A 672 9.51 21.36 36.47
N THR A 673 8.82 21.91 35.46
CA THR A 673 7.44 21.55 35.12
C THR A 673 7.43 20.48 34.04
N LEU A 674 6.74 19.36 34.28
CA LEU A 674 6.59 18.30 33.29
C LEU A 674 5.73 18.80 32.12
N ILE A 675 6.28 18.76 30.91
CA ILE A 675 5.52 19.04 29.68
C ILE A 675 4.78 17.78 29.25
N THR A 676 5.53 16.68 29.13
CA THR A 676 5.03 15.43 28.56
C THR A 676 5.96 14.27 28.91
N SER A 677 5.48 13.04 28.80
CA SER A 677 6.25 11.85 29.11
C SER A 677 5.91 10.67 28.20
N LEU A 678 6.93 9.91 27.80
CA LEU A 678 6.78 8.58 27.26
C LEU A 678 6.49 7.62 28.42
N SER A 679 5.22 7.32 28.70
CA SER A 679 4.80 6.43 29.79
C SER A 679 4.99 4.94 29.44
N GLN A 680 5.03 4.10 30.48
CA GLN A 680 5.25 2.65 30.41
C GLN A 680 4.27 1.98 29.45
N LEU A 681 4.80 1.36 28.39
CA LEU A 681 4.19 0.20 27.78
C LEU A 681 5.11 -0.99 28.06
N PRO A 682 4.56 -2.21 28.21
CA PRO A 682 5.37 -3.41 28.27
C PRO A 682 6.17 -3.49 26.97
N ILE A 683 7.49 -3.28 27.07
CA ILE A 683 8.42 -3.58 25.99
C ILE A 683 8.21 -5.06 25.69
N LEU A 684 7.83 -5.38 24.44
CA LEU A 684 7.74 -6.77 23.98
C LEU A 684 9.06 -7.47 24.34
N SER A 685 8.97 -8.62 25.00
CA SER A 685 10.06 -9.43 25.61
C SER A 685 11.20 -9.82 24.67
N ASN A 686 11.16 -9.40 23.41
CA ASN A 686 12.02 -9.87 22.33
C ASN A 686 13.07 -8.81 21.92
N ASN A 687 13.19 -7.70 22.65
CA ASN A 687 14.06 -6.57 22.30
C ASN A 687 15.33 -6.45 23.16
N ASP A 688 15.66 -7.46 23.96
CA ASP A 688 16.82 -7.47 24.85
C ASP A 688 18.10 -7.10 24.11
N GLY A 689 18.62 -5.91 24.42
CA GLY A 689 19.89 -5.43 23.90
C GLY A 689 19.84 -4.83 22.49
N ARG A 690 18.67 -4.57 21.90
CA ARG A 690 18.57 -3.81 20.65
C ARG A 690 18.58 -2.30 20.90
N TRP A 691 19.21 -1.58 19.98
CA TRP A 691 19.19 -0.12 19.94
C TRP A 691 17.91 0.40 19.28
N GLN A 692 17.33 1.45 19.84
CA GLN A 692 16.10 2.10 19.38
C GLN A 692 16.25 3.61 19.52
N ILE A 693 15.48 4.38 18.74
CA ILE A 693 15.25 5.80 19.02
C ILE A 693 13.96 5.92 19.83
N ALA A 694 14.08 6.39 21.08
CA ALA A 694 12.95 6.85 21.86
C ALA A 694 12.58 8.27 21.43
N ILE A 695 11.30 8.51 21.14
CA ILE A 695 10.81 9.76 20.57
C ILE A 695 9.69 10.32 21.44
N ILE A 696 9.72 11.63 21.64
CA ILE A 696 8.59 12.43 22.13
C ILE A 696 8.47 13.66 21.23
N SER A 697 7.37 13.81 20.51
CA SER A 697 6.97 15.05 19.84
C SER A 697 5.68 15.56 20.46
N THR A 698 5.63 16.84 20.81
CA THR A 698 4.46 17.46 21.46
C THR A 698 4.34 18.93 21.07
N ILE A 699 3.13 19.46 21.17
CA ILE A 699 2.87 20.90 21.15
C ILE A 699 2.62 21.35 22.61
N PRO A 700 3.58 21.99 23.29
CA PRO A 700 3.43 22.41 24.68
C PRO A 700 2.50 23.62 24.79
N SER A 701 1.73 23.67 25.89
CA SER A 701 0.84 24.79 26.21
C SER A 701 1.55 25.96 26.92
N VAL A 702 2.84 25.81 27.24
CA VAL A 702 3.66 26.80 27.97
C VAL A 702 4.95 27.09 27.20
N SER A 703 5.51 28.30 27.36
CA SER A 703 6.83 28.68 26.83
C SER A 703 7.94 28.30 27.81
N GLY A 704 9.14 28.03 27.30
CA GLY A 704 10.29 27.63 28.11
C GLY A 704 11.63 28.09 27.52
N THR A 705 12.60 28.39 28.38
CA THR A 705 13.96 28.79 27.94
C THR A 705 14.91 27.60 27.80
N GLN A 706 14.59 26.47 28.43
CA GLN A 706 15.41 25.27 28.45
C GLN A 706 14.55 24.01 28.48
N CYS A 707 14.93 23.02 27.67
CA CYS A 707 14.38 21.67 27.74
C CYS A 707 15.24 20.83 28.71
N ARG A 708 14.61 20.11 29.64
CA ARG A 708 15.30 19.11 30.47
C ARG A 708 14.71 17.74 30.24
N ILE A 709 15.58 16.76 30.04
CA ILE A 709 15.17 15.39 29.75
C ILE A 709 15.60 14.51 30.92
N ASN A 710 14.70 13.62 31.32
CA ASN A 710 14.92 12.68 32.40
C ASN A 710 14.49 11.28 31.96
N PHE A 711 15.22 10.27 32.41
CA PHE A 711 14.87 8.88 32.20
C PHE A 711 14.58 8.20 33.53
N THR A 712 13.63 7.27 33.55
CA THR A 712 13.43 6.34 34.66
C THR A 712 13.42 4.92 34.13
N SER A 713 14.11 4.00 34.78
CA SER A 713 14.16 2.57 34.42
C SER A 713 14.31 1.73 35.67
N THR A 714 13.66 0.56 35.74
CA THR A 714 13.81 -0.36 36.88
C THR A 714 14.89 -1.40 36.65
N GLU A 715 15.10 -1.78 35.39
CA GLU A 715 15.97 -2.91 35.02
C GLU A 715 17.33 -2.48 34.45
N GLY A 716 17.51 -1.20 34.11
CA GLY A 716 18.71 -0.64 33.49
C GLY A 716 18.48 -0.23 32.04
N LEU A 717 18.42 1.08 31.79
CA LEU A 717 18.34 1.69 30.46
C LEU A 717 19.69 2.29 30.09
N VAL A 718 20.23 2.00 28.90
CA VAL A 718 21.43 2.68 28.41
C VAL A 718 21.02 3.78 27.45
N VAL A 719 21.37 5.03 27.74
CA VAL A 719 21.14 6.18 26.87
C VAL A 719 22.47 6.64 26.31
N ALA A 720 22.62 6.57 24.98
CA ALA A 720 23.86 6.95 24.29
C ALA A 720 23.87 8.42 23.89
N ALA A 721 22.73 8.94 23.44
CA ALA A 721 22.61 10.32 22.99
C ALA A 721 21.16 10.79 23.08
N VAL A 722 20.99 12.11 23.20
CA VAL A 722 19.70 12.77 23.25
C VAL A 722 19.77 14.05 22.43
N GLY A 723 18.73 14.39 21.69
CA GLY A 723 18.62 15.67 21.03
C GLY A 723 17.20 16.21 21.04
N VAL A 724 17.09 17.52 20.85
CA VAL A 724 15.82 18.25 20.79
C VAL A 724 15.79 19.14 19.56
N LYS A 725 14.65 19.17 18.87
CA LYS A 725 14.33 20.10 17.80
C LYS A 725 13.06 20.85 18.16
N VAL A 726 13.08 22.16 17.93
CA VAL A 726 11.91 23.03 18.09
C VAL A 726 11.55 23.59 16.72
N ILE A 727 10.31 23.38 16.29
CA ILE A 727 9.75 23.99 15.09
C ILE A 727 8.77 25.07 15.55
N PRO A 728 9.06 26.35 15.31
CA PRO A 728 8.16 27.43 15.66
C PRO A 728 6.79 27.26 15.00
N LYS A 729 5.71 27.58 15.70
CA LYS A 729 4.34 27.51 15.16
C LYS A 729 4.13 28.32 13.88
N ALA A 730 4.90 29.40 13.72
CA ALA A 730 4.91 30.22 12.52
C ALA A 730 5.44 29.48 11.27
N LYS A 731 6.22 28.40 11.46
CA LYS A 731 6.75 27.53 10.40
C LYS A 731 5.89 26.28 10.18
N PHE A 732 4.73 26.16 10.82
CA PHE A 732 3.82 25.05 10.57
C PHE A 732 3.30 25.12 9.12
N GLN A 733 3.22 23.96 8.49
CA GLN A 733 2.74 23.86 7.13
C GLN A 733 1.21 23.95 7.13
N GLU A 734 0.68 24.78 6.23
CA GLU A 734 -0.76 24.93 6.05
C GLU A 734 -1.27 23.87 5.08
N PHE A 735 -2.24 23.09 5.54
CA PHE A 735 -2.99 22.14 4.75
C PHE A 735 -4.40 22.67 4.63
N SER A 736 -4.88 22.84 3.39
CA SER A 736 -6.24 23.28 3.16
C SER A 736 -6.91 22.46 2.08
N SER A 737 -8.17 22.12 2.33
CA SER A 737 -9.05 21.40 1.42
C SER A 737 -10.35 22.19 1.25
N THR A 738 -10.85 22.30 0.02
CA THR A 738 -12.07 23.06 -0.28
C THR A 738 -13.15 22.10 -0.78
N PHE A 739 -14.17 21.83 0.04
CA PHE A 739 -15.30 21.01 -0.35
C PHE A 739 -16.54 21.88 -0.57
N GLY A 740 -16.96 22.03 -1.83
CA GLY A 740 -18.03 22.95 -2.20
C GLY A 740 -17.64 24.40 -1.87
N GLU A 741 -18.49 25.09 -1.10
CA GLU A 741 -18.22 26.47 -0.63
C GLU A 741 -17.41 26.52 0.68
N GLN A 742 -17.14 25.37 1.33
CA GLN A 742 -16.42 25.31 2.60
C GLN A 742 -14.93 25.05 2.37
N THR A 743 -14.08 25.88 2.97
CA THR A 743 -12.63 25.64 3.04
C THR A 743 -12.26 25.34 4.48
N ILE A 744 -11.63 24.19 4.71
CA ILE A 744 -11.02 23.83 5.99
C ILE A 744 -9.52 24.07 5.81
N SER A 745 -8.91 24.84 6.71
CA SER A 745 -7.46 25.08 6.74
C SER A 745 -6.91 24.76 8.13
N GLU A 746 -5.86 23.95 8.18
CA GLU A 746 -5.17 23.54 9.39
C GLU A 746 -3.66 23.71 9.23
N LYS A 747 -3.00 24.25 10.26
CA LYS A 747 -1.54 24.43 10.28
C LYS A 747 -0.86 23.39 11.15
N ARG A 748 -0.13 22.45 10.55
CA ARG A 748 0.46 21.32 11.26
C ARG A 748 1.97 21.39 11.31
N ALA A 749 2.53 20.91 12.42
CA ALA A 749 3.97 20.84 12.56
C ALA A 749 4.50 19.58 11.87
N PRO A 750 5.52 19.69 11.01
CA PRO A 750 6.24 18.52 10.54
C PRO A 750 6.92 17.85 11.74
N ILE A 751 6.92 16.52 11.77
CA ILE A 751 7.62 15.74 12.78
C ILE A 751 8.95 15.33 12.19
N THR A 752 10.05 15.75 12.80
CA THR A 752 11.38 15.32 12.38
C THR A 752 11.91 14.28 13.35
N ILE A 753 11.98 13.04 12.89
CA ILE A 753 12.72 11.97 13.58
C ILE A 753 14.15 12.01 13.06
N PHE A 754 15.11 12.16 13.98
CA PHE A 754 16.52 12.35 13.65
C PHE A 754 17.41 11.51 14.56
N ASN A 755 18.64 11.23 14.09
CA ASN A 755 19.60 10.45 14.84
C ASN A 755 20.42 11.35 15.78
N PRO A 756 20.25 11.25 17.12
CA PRO A 756 20.92 12.14 18.06
C PRO A 756 22.43 11.87 18.22
N LEU A 757 22.96 10.77 17.66
CA LEU A 757 24.41 10.53 17.65
C LEU A 757 25.14 11.43 16.68
N TYR A 758 24.49 11.80 15.57
CA TYR A 758 25.05 12.70 14.58
C TYR A 758 24.86 14.14 15.05
N ASN A 759 25.59 14.51 16.09
CA ASN A 759 25.93 15.90 16.33
C ASN A 759 26.98 16.27 15.26
N GLU A 760 26.83 17.42 14.60
CA GLU A 760 27.74 17.99 13.58
C GLU A 760 29.19 18.22 14.08
N ASN A 761 29.56 17.66 15.23
CA ASN A 761 30.84 17.83 15.91
C ASN A 761 31.91 16.82 15.49
N VAL A 762 31.71 16.06 14.41
CA VAL A 762 32.77 15.20 13.86
C VAL A 762 33.57 15.93 12.75
N LEU A 763 33.12 17.12 12.31
CA LEU A 763 33.92 18.09 11.55
C LEU A 763 33.23 19.47 11.66
N ARG A 764 33.56 20.26 12.69
CA ARG A 764 33.07 21.65 12.74
C ARG A 764 33.99 22.52 11.91
N SER A 765 33.40 23.44 11.16
CA SER A 765 34.14 24.60 10.68
C SER A 765 33.50 25.88 11.17
N TYR A 766 34.18 26.62 12.04
CA TYR A 766 33.73 27.91 12.54
C TYR A 766 34.18 29.00 11.57
N LEU A 767 33.24 29.65 10.88
CA LEU A 767 33.52 30.75 9.96
C LEU A 767 33.21 32.10 10.63
N VAL A 768 34.18 33.00 10.64
CA VAL A 768 34.05 34.38 11.12
C VAL A 768 34.60 35.33 10.05
N GLU A 769 33.86 36.38 9.74
CA GLU A 769 34.30 37.45 8.85
C GLU A 769 34.62 38.72 9.65
N LYS A 770 35.79 39.34 9.42
CA LYS A 770 36.22 40.56 10.11
C LYS A 770 36.82 41.56 9.12
N ASN A 771 36.26 42.77 9.07
CA ASN A 771 36.83 43.86 8.28
C ASN A 771 38.06 44.45 8.98
N VAL A 772 39.15 44.62 8.23
CA VAL A 772 40.40 45.21 8.71
C VAL A 772 41.03 46.08 7.63
N THR A 773 41.52 47.26 8.02
CA THR A 773 42.37 48.10 7.17
C THR A 773 43.82 47.65 7.29
N LEU A 774 44.39 47.17 6.18
CA LEU A 774 45.80 46.76 6.11
C LEU A 774 46.68 47.93 5.66
N PRO A 775 47.80 48.22 6.35
CA PRO A 775 48.78 49.17 5.84
C PRO A 775 49.53 48.59 4.63
N SER A 776 50.24 49.44 3.89
CA SER A 776 51.18 48.97 2.86
C SER A 776 52.27 48.11 3.51
N ILE A 777 52.42 46.86 3.06
CA ILE A 777 53.40 45.90 3.57
C ILE A 777 54.55 45.80 2.57
N SER A 778 55.74 46.27 2.93
CA SER A 778 56.94 46.16 2.07
C SER A 778 57.39 44.71 1.87
N ASN A 779 58.10 44.45 0.77
CA ASN A 779 58.69 43.13 0.47
C ASN A 779 59.48 42.59 1.69
N GLY A 780 59.17 41.35 2.08
CA GLY A 780 59.84 40.63 3.14
C GLY A 780 59.33 40.93 4.55
N LEU A 781 58.49 41.95 4.74
CA LEU A 781 57.93 42.34 6.05
C LEU A 781 56.57 41.69 6.32
N TYR A 782 56.22 41.59 7.60
CA TYR A 782 54.95 41.04 8.06
C TYR A 782 54.13 42.07 8.85
N TYR A 783 52.81 41.87 8.86
CA TYR A 783 51.85 42.62 9.65
C TYR A 783 51.08 41.65 10.56
N ASP A 784 51.12 41.92 11.87
CA ASP A 784 50.39 41.14 12.88
C ASP A 784 49.08 41.85 13.22
N LEU A 785 47.95 41.15 13.06
CA LEU A 785 46.65 41.68 13.41
C LEU A 785 46.32 41.44 14.89
N SER A 786 45.58 42.39 15.47
CA SER A 786 44.94 42.18 16.77
C SER A 786 44.02 40.97 16.72
N THR A 787 44.04 40.19 17.80
CA THR A 787 43.32 38.92 17.92
C THR A 787 41.83 39.06 17.58
N THR A 788 41.25 38.03 16.98
CA THR A 788 39.83 37.96 16.63
C THR A 788 39.15 36.85 17.41
N THR A 789 37.97 37.15 17.97
CA THR A 789 37.21 36.17 18.73
C THR A 789 36.49 35.21 17.78
N VAL A 790 36.86 33.94 17.82
CA VAL A 790 36.16 32.83 17.15
C VAL A 790 35.65 31.88 18.23
N ARG A 791 34.39 32.06 18.66
CA ARG A 791 33.81 31.30 19.79
C ARG A 791 33.86 29.80 19.50
N GLY A 792 34.54 29.06 20.38
CA GLY A 792 34.66 27.60 20.30
C GLY A 792 35.99 27.06 19.76
N ALA A 793 36.89 27.94 19.32
CA ALA A 793 38.25 27.57 18.90
C ALA A 793 39.15 27.23 20.11
N GLU A 794 39.96 26.18 20.01
CA GLU A 794 40.93 25.73 21.01
C GLU A 794 42.36 25.75 20.46
N VAL A 795 43.36 25.86 21.36
CA VAL A 795 44.77 25.89 20.96
C VAL A 795 45.13 24.56 20.31
N GLY A 796 45.54 24.60 19.04
CA GLY A 796 45.85 23.41 18.24
C GLY A 796 44.90 23.20 17.06
N ASP A 797 43.72 23.84 17.05
CA ASP A 797 42.77 23.73 15.95
C ASP A 797 43.36 24.35 14.65
N PRO A 798 43.25 23.68 13.49
CA PRO A 798 43.66 24.24 12.21
C PRO A 798 42.84 25.48 11.85
N VAL A 799 43.53 26.56 11.48
CA VAL A 799 42.91 27.83 11.06
C VAL A 799 43.25 28.13 9.62
N TYR A 800 42.23 28.32 8.80
CA TYR A 800 42.33 28.86 7.45
C TYR A 800 41.90 30.31 7.47
N VAL A 801 42.71 31.18 6.87
CA VAL A 801 42.39 32.60 6.77
C VAL A 801 42.51 32.98 5.30
N GLY A 802 41.41 33.48 4.75
CA GLY A 802 41.36 34.02 3.40
C GLY A 802 40.96 35.50 3.43
N LEU A 803 41.26 36.21 2.36
CA LEU A 803 40.74 37.55 2.11
C LEU A 803 39.51 37.46 1.19
N ASN A 804 38.61 38.44 1.28
CA ASN A 804 37.51 38.61 0.33
C ASN A 804 37.97 39.27 -1.00
N VAL A 805 39.25 39.59 -1.11
CA VAL A 805 39.92 40.15 -2.29
C VAL A 805 41.14 39.30 -2.65
N ASP A 806 41.71 39.53 -3.82
CA ASP A 806 42.99 38.96 -4.22
C ASP A 806 44.08 39.30 -3.18
N ASP A 807 44.77 38.27 -2.67
CA ASP A 807 45.82 38.44 -1.67
C ASP A 807 47.10 39.06 -2.24
N GLN A 808 47.18 39.27 -3.56
CA GLN A 808 48.34 39.82 -4.26
C GLN A 808 49.66 39.10 -3.89
N GLY A 809 49.61 37.80 -3.59
CA GLY A 809 50.78 37.00 -3.22
C GLY A 809 51.22 37.13 -1.75
N LEU A 810 50.34 37.62 -0.86
CA LEU A 810 50.58 37.63 0.58
C LEU A 810 50.42 36.22 1.18
N ASP A 811 51.36 35.81 2.04
CA ASP A 811 51.29 34.57 2.85
C ASP A 811 50.54 34.86 4.16
N ILE A 812 49.31 34.37 4.27
CA ILE A 812 48.42 34.63 5.42
C ILE A 812 48.35 33.38 6.29
N ARG A 813 48.62 33.55 7.59
CA ARG A 813 48.60 32.46 8.57
C ARG A 813 47.75 32.83 9.77
N GLY A 814 46.78 31.97 10.07
CA GLY A 814 46.01 32.02 11.31
C GLY A 814 46.50 30.96 12.30
N ARG A 815 46.42 31.27 13.59
CA ARG A 815 46.52 30.26 14.66
C ARG A 815 45.59 30.63 15.81
N VAL A 816 45.07 29.62 16.50
CA VAL A 816 44.37 29.85 17.77
C VAL A 816 45.40 30.15 18.85
N SER A 817 45.45 31.40 19.32
CA SER A 817 46.45 31.87 20.30
C SER A 817 46.03 31.59 21.74
N SER A 818 44.74 31.52 22.00
CA SER A 818 44.14 31.14 23.28
C SER A 818 42.66 30.76 23.05
N ALA A 819 41.98 30.25 24.07
CA ALA A 819 40.58 29.85 23.95
C ALA A 819 39.73 30.94 23.27
N SER A 820 39.00 30.53 22.22
CA SER A 820 38.16 31.38 21.37
C SER A 820 38.86 32.57 20.70
N THR A 821 40.19 32.53 20.55
CA THR A 821 40.97 33.69 20.12
C THR A 821 41.96 33.29 19.02
N VAL A 822 41.83 33.90 17.84
CA VAL A 822 42.71 33.66 16.68
C VAL A 822 43.64 34.85 16.45
N SER A 823 44.94 34.60 16.35
CA SER A 823 45.94 35.55 15.86
C SER A 823 46.19 35.33 14.37
N ILE A 824 46.36 36.42 13.62
CA ILE A 824 46.59 36.39 12.17
C ILE A 824 47.86 37.17 11.86
N ARG A 825 48.73 36.56 11.06
CA ARG A 825 49.94 37.18 10.51
C ARG A 825 49.86 37.16 8.99
N ILE A 826 50.16 38.30 8.38
CA ILE A 826 50.18 38.48 6.93
C ILE A 826 51.62 38.84 6.53
N HIS A 827 52.24 38.04 5.67
CA HIS A 827 53.63 38.23 5.22
C HIS A 827 53.67 38.54 3.73
N ASN A 828 54.29 39.66 3.36
CA ASN A 828 54.54 39.96 1.96
C ASN A 828 55.80 39.24 1.46
N ARG A 829 55.62 38.26 0.57
CA ARG A 829 56.71 37.53 -0.11
C ARG A 829 56.92 37.96 -1.57
N THR A 830 56.20 38.98 -2.03
CA THR A 830 56.33 39.48 -3.39
C THR A 830 57.51 40.45 -3.52
N ALA A 831 57.94 40.72 -4.75
CA ALA A 831 59.07 41.60 -5.01
C ALA A 831 58.78 43.10 -4.74
N ALA A 832 57.53 43.49 -4.47
CA ALA A 832 57.10 44.89 -4.33
C ALA A 832 56.21 45.10 -3.10
N PRO A 833 56.08 46.34 -2.58
CA PRO A 833 55.11 46.64 -1.53
C PRO A 833 53.66 46.36 -1.98
N VAL A 834 52.87 45.75 -1.10
CA VAL A 834 51.46 45.39 -1.36
C VAL A 834 50.56 46.25 -0.48
N ASN A 835 49.54 46.89 -1.07
CA ASN A 835 48.56 47.71 -0.38
C ASN A 835 47.14 47.34 -0.80
N LEU A 836 46.38 46.76 0.12
CA LEU A 836 45.01 46.28 -0.12
C LEU A 836 43.92 47.19 0.47
N GLY A 837 44.28 48.19 1.27
CA GLY A 837 43.30 49.06 1.93
C GLY A 837 42.42 48.31 2.95
N GLU A 838 41.11 48.56 2.92
CA GLU A 838 40.14 47.87 3.78
C GLU A 838 39.67 46.56 3.14
N VAL A 839 39.84 45.44 3.86
CA VAL A 839 39.54 44.10 3.40
C VAL A 839 38.78 43.30 4.46
N ALA A 840 38.02 42.29 4.05
CA ALA A 840 37.36 41.36 4.96
C ALA A 840 38.15 40.05 5.06
N LEU A 841 38.56 39.68 6.27
CA LEU A 841 39.22 38.41 6.56
C LEU A 841 38.16 37.35 6.85
N LYS A 842 38.16 36.27 6.07
CA LYS A 842 37.35 35.07 6.29
C LYS A 842 38.19 34.04 7.05
N ILE A 843 37.87 33.86 8.32
CA ILE A 843 38.59 33.00 9.26
C ILE A 843 37.77 31.73 9.45
N LYS A 844 38.29 30.58 9.03
CA LYS A 844 37.69 29.26 9.20
C LYS A 844 38.53 28.41 10.13
N VAL A 845 38.04 28.11 11.33
CA VAL A 845 38.68 27.16 12.26
C VAL A 845 38.06 25.79 12.06
N LEU A 846 38.86 24.79 11.71
CA LEU A 846 38.43 23.40 11.61
C LEU A 846 38.62 22.71 12.96
N LYS A 847 37.62 21.92 13.38
CA LYS A 847 37.65 21.16 14.63
C LYS A 847 37.17 19.74 14.41
#